data_AF-A0A832K5X6-F1
#
_entry.id   AF-A0A832K5X6-F1
#
_cell.length_a   1.000
_cell.length_b   1.000
_cell.length_c   1.000
_cell.angle_alpha   90.00
_cell.angle_beta   90.00
_cell.angle_gamma   90.00
#
_symmetry.space_group_name_H-M   'P 1'
#
loop_
_entity.id
_entity.type
_entity.pdbx_description
1 polymer ?
#
loop_
_entity_poly.entity_id
_entity_poly.type
_entity_poly.pdbx_seq_one_letter_code
_entity_poly.pdbx_strand_id
1 'polypeptide(L)'
;MYFQKRVISGFAIWAGFLFLSVGLLKVEAGMKEIEAGNQRVSAVEEKGEFTGFDFSVDGKVVAPIRLSSNNFITAGKVETKEESGRKTLVLSALKAKSNTGVKLGAEDYVSITLEQGELYPVVKFRITLSDFNEDKWKDGAGNCPFHFLTCSMQDADAWQMRGWTMATPKADPFPLLIDPHGGNDCEVASKFNRNWSYICPVGAHPVPLIGIWAPERKHYVGYLFQGARFLDHTEKYVATAYCWKEGKDSQFITLAYPYGGKLYQQLVLPKKGDTVSSWFHLIWSLDMPSTKDPNELVHNFIFEKYSAYLPGVPRINDMSFQPGECQKALRVFPQPGSPGIVYKIGPDGDAFSEPGGMYMGGWGWHRELPVEAAWKRGKAAIEKCKKDLEYLYPLAKKFTIGGDECITWEEPLEGKWKQGWDPDNRNVHNSDVWAAAIALVDLYRNEKDPGYLPWIDGLYNWTKHFVFTRNEFHDVPSSPFAIGCNLSCAFLLDYYFTFKYDPQRSQKARDAVDLARAILYRYMPIWPSDNDEADNLDSAFLLEPNSGRDWAGLACANEVHWVLDTITQVYVHTGDKKLNYYMKGILERWYLLYRDEYHRSVMEYPRSAFTEGLGLFDGSGPGRGGRYNFGCADILPFHYPIGKSLLRVTAGEKGAFACNKKGVHTYITDYRYTPDANFSFRVKSKLKEPFDVSITFPFYNITQKPVKIVRGDTQIELVKGEGYKLYATSPSSVYVMNVQDGDIVVVGDVDMKSPVISLEHGFEYKKPTQKELTEGGFEMLYLPVNTAVSLDWEDPSSFAGILPGRHYAFKVPYYIVPPEVSGGPIAVKDNCSFKEPVSGASRIFVVYSEEGSKPEISILLDDGKSVMLPEDAALAWKFWPPCFTRRLWMSSIAIPAGKKVTGVNVKDALLFAFTSWKGDDAGLKTVMECYTKAVEEGKKTRIAEKEMNEFKKQLENIPKGKIAILPPEATSVAATFAGKTGIMEKAKFINTNQLVGSGVFNARNYPVAFYFAGEEYVKTVREDEDGIEAIKRFLSGGGLLVLLPSGPYPMFYGSEKGQKAKTGDPLLPKIGIPMTCAFERPPGPLEMTFNRNQKIIKGLPDVIPFPETGDQRLRPIPPERVTGEAQVTSILTVENYGDAICYIEFKDGELKGGKILYVWSTLLTQEYGQTILNEVFKFVASQFK
;
A
#
# COMPACT_ATOMS: atom_id res chain seq x y z
N MET A 1 -18.20 -20.99 -62.14
CA MET A 1 -18.14 -21.97 -63.24
C MET A 1 -19.49 -22.68 -63.28
N TYR A 2 -20.28 -22.55 -64.37
CA TYR A 2 -21.51 -23.29 -64.75
C TYR A 2 -22.63 -23.58 -63.69
N PHE A 3 -23.94 -23.42 -63.93
CA PHE A 3 -24.74 -22.86 -65.04
C PHE A 3 -26.24 -22.71 -64.62
N GLN A 4 -27.00 -21.80 -65.27
CA GLN A 4 -28.48 -21.74 -65.49
C GLN A 4 -29.50 -22.01 -64.34
N LYS A 5 -30.49 -21.15 -64.04
CA LYS A 5 -31.61 -20.49 -64.81
C LYS A 5 -32.88 -21.34 -65.06
N ARG A 6 -34.00 -20.93 -64.44
CA ARG A 6 -35.35 -20.61 -65.02
C ARG A 6 -36.28 -20.25 -63.83
N VAL A 7 -36.91 -19.07 -63.66
CA VAL A 7 -37.75 -18.23 -64.56
C VAL A 7 -39.03 -19.02 -64.92
N ILE A 8 -40.26 -18.62 -64.51
CA ILE A 8 -41.10 -17.57 -65.15
C ILE A 8 -42.34 -17.17 -64.28
N SER A 9 -42.62 -15.85 -64.22
CA SER A 9 -43.88 -15.07 -63.96
C SER A 9 -45.00 -15.55 -63.01
N GLY A 10 -45.80 -14.66 -62.38
CA GLY A 10 -45.82 -13.18 -62.41
C GLY A 10 -47.20 -12.58 -62.02
N PHE A 11 -47.26 -11.24 -61.91
CA PHE A 11 -48.38 -10.39 -61.47
C PHE A 11 -48.79 -10.52 -59.97
N ALA A 12 -48.93 -9.51 -59.10
CA ALA A 12 -48.78 -8.04 -59.04
C ALA A 12 -50.05 -7.39 -58.43
N ILE A 13 -49.85 -6.40 -57.54
CA ILE A 13 -50.86 -5.49 -56.90
C ILE A 13 -51.69 -6.19 -55.78
N TRP A 14 -51.78 -5.69 -54.53
CA TRP A 14 -51.19 -4.50 -53.85
C TRP A 14 -51.17 -4.65 -52.30
N ALA A 15 -50.70 -3.59 -51.59
CA ALA A 15 -50.91 -3.25 -50.17
C ALA A 15 -50.57 -4.28 -49.06
N GLY A 16 -49.47 -4.04 -48.34
CA GLY A 16 -49.09 -4.76 -47.11
C GLY A 16 -48.69 -3.81 -45.98
N PHE A 17 -49.32 -3.98 -44.81
CA PHE A 17 -49.04 -3.21 -43.58
C PHE A 17 -47.63 -3.46 -43.02
N LEU A 18 -47.16 -2.55 -42.16
CA LEU A 18 -46.05 -2.83 -41.22
C LEU A 18 -46.34 -4.14 -40.47
N PHE A 19 -45.40 -5.09 -40.54
CA PHE A 19 -45.29 -6.15 -39.56
C PHE A 19 -43.94 -6.06 -38.87
N LEU A 20 -43.95 -5.79 -37.55
CA LEU A 20 -42.81 -6.08 -36.71
C LEU A 20 -42.58 -7.60 -36.76
N SER A 21 -41.39 -8.01 -37.19
CA SER A 21 -40.91 -9.37 -36.98
C SER A 21 -40.56 -9.56 -35.50
N VAL A 22 -41.58 -9.81 -34.68
CA VAL A 22 -41.40 -10.30 -33.31
C VAL A 22 -40.76 -11.68 -33.40
N GLY A 23 -39.46 -11.75 -33.08
CA GLY A 23 -38.78 -13.02 -32.86
C GLY A 23 -39.39 -13.72 -31.64
N LEU A 24 -40.25 -14.71 -31.88
CA LEU A 24 -40.83 -15.53 -30.83
C LEU A 24 -39.75 -16.38 -30.16
N LEU A 25 -39.19 -15.85 -29.07
CA LEU A 25 -38.49 -16.64 -28.06
C LEU A 25 -39.43 -17.74 -27.57
N LYS A 26 -39.07 -19.01 -27.85
CA LYS A 26 -39.71 -20.16 -27.21
C LYS A 26 -39.31 -20.16 -25.73
N VAL A 27 -40.24 -19.75 -24.87
CA VAL A 27 -40.13 -19.99 -23.43
C VAL A 27 -40.52 -21.44 -23.18
N GLU A 28 -39.54 -22.34 -23.05
CA GLU A 28 -39.79 -23.69 -22.53
C GLU A 28 -39.97 -23.63 -21.01
N ALA A 29 -41.23 -23.68 -20.57
CA ALA A 29 -41.56 -23.80 -19.16
C ALA A 29 -41.23 -25.23 -18.68
N GLY A 30 -40.12 -25.40 -17.93
CA GLY A 30 -39.85 -26.66 -17.24
C GLY A 30 -38.41 -26.92 -16.83
N MET A 31 -37.40 -26.34 -17.49
CA MET A 31 -36.00 -26.58 -17.13
C MET A 31 -35.58 -25.77 -15.90
N LYS A 32 -35.14 -26.47 -14.86
CA LYS A 32 -34.52 -25.89 -13.64
C LYS A 32 -32.99 -25.88 -13.74
N GLU A 33 -32.44 -26.12 -14.92
CA GLU A 33 -31.00 -26.31 -15.12
C GLU A 33 -30.53 -25.87 -16.51
N ILE A 34 -29.23 -25.56 -16.61
CA ILE A 34 -28.52 -25.24 -17.85
C ILE A 34 -27.18 -25.99 -17.91
N GLU A 35 -26.70 -26.29 -19.12
CA GLU A 35 -25.48 -27.06 -19.33
C GLU A 35 -24.65 -26.54 -20.51
N ALA A 36 -23.33 -26.42 -20.33
CA ALA A 36 -22.37 -26.13 -21.39
C ALA A 36 -21.12 -27.02 -21.23
N GLY A 37 -20.92 -27.95 -22.16
CA GLY A 37 -19.82 -28.92 -22.06
C GLY A 37 -20.00 -29.82 -20.84
N ASN A 38 -19.01 -29.83 -19.94
CA ASN A 38 -19.06 -30.57 -18.68
C ASN A 38 -19.55 -29.74 -17.48
N GLN A 39 -19.92 -28.48 -17.69
CA GLN A 39 -20.46 -27.58 -16.67
C GLN A 39 -21.99 -27.63 -16.66
N ARG A 40 -22.57 -27.69 -15.46
CA ARG A 40 -24.02 -27.68 -15.20
C ARG A 40 -24.34 -26.69 -14.08
N VAL A 41 -25.45 -25.96 -14.21
CA VAL A 41 -26.08 -25.24 -13.10
C VAL A 41 -27.48 -25.80 -12.90
N SER A 42 -27.85 -26.15 -11.68
CA SER A 42 -29.21 -26.56 -11.32
C SER A 42 -29.76 -25.68 -10.18
N ALA A 43 -30.98 -25.17 -10.31
CA ALA A 43 -31.66 -24.41 -9.26
C ALA A 43 -32.05 -25.31 -8.08
N VAL A 44 -31.90 -24.80 -6.86
CA VAL A 44 -32.17 -25.52 -5.60
C VAL A 44 -33.49 -25.03 -5.02
N GLU A 45 -34.37 -25.97 -4.68
CA GLU A 45 -35.72 -25.70 -4.17
C GLU A 45 -35.91 -26.35 -2.79
N GLU A 46 -36.36 -25.57 -1.80
CA GLU A 46 -36.73 -26.04 -0.47
C GLU A 46 -38.17 -25.62 -0.18
N LYS A 47 -39.04 -26.58 0.16
CA LYS A 47 -40.44 -26.32 0.60
C LYS A 47 -41.28 -25.47 -0.39
N GLY A 48 -40.98 -25.54 -1.69
CA GLY A 48 -41.71 -24.81 -2.73
C GLY A 48 -41.18 -23.41 -3.04
N GLU A 49 -40.04 -23.01 -2.47
CA GLU A 49 -39.33 -21.78 -2.85
C GLU A 49 -37.88 -22.08 -3.24
N PHE A 50 -37.34 -21.30 -4.18
CA PHE A 50 -35.97 -21.49 -4.65
C PHE A 50 -34.98 -20.79 -3.72
N THR A 51 -34.03 -21.53 -3.17
CA THR A 51 -33.04 -21.02 -2.19
C THR A 51 -31.70 -20.67 -2.84
N GLY A 52 -31.47 -21.04 -4.10
CA GLY A 52 -30.24 -20.74 -4.83
C GLY A 52 -30.01 -21.65 -6.02
N PHE A 53 -28.74 -21.95 -6.31
CA PHE A 53 -28.32 -22.87 -7.36
C PHE A 53 -27.03 -23.60 -6.99
N ASP A 54 -26.84 -24.79 -7.55
CA ASP A 54 -25.59 -25.55 -7.47
C ASP A 54 -24.88 -25.48 -8.83
N PHE A 55 -23.64 -24.98 -8.85
CA PHE A 55 -22.75 -25.11 -10.00
C PHE A 55 -21.93 -26.39 -9.86
N SER A 56 -21.93 -27.19 -10.92
CA SER A 56 -21.33 -28.53 -10.97
C SER A 56 -20.46 -28.72 -12.19
N VAL A 57 -19.40 -29.52 -12.04
CA VAL A 57 -18.48 -29.91 -13.11
C VAL A 57 -18.27 -31.42 -13.06
N ASP A 58 -18.35 -32.09 -14.21
CA ASP A 58 -18.26 -33.56 -14.32
C ASP A 58 -19.21 -34.30 -13.35
N GLY A 59 -20.42 -33.73 -13.13
CA GLY A 59 -21.44 -34.25 -12.23
C GLY A 59 -21.20 -34.02 -10.73
N LYS A 60 -20.13 -33.32 -10.33
CA LYS A 60 -19.84 -32.98 -8.93
C LYS A 60 -20.17 -31.53 -8.65
N VAL A 61 -20.89 -31.25 -7.55
CA VAL A 61 -21.11 -29.87 -7.08
C VAL A 61 -19.77 -29.25 -6.67
N VAL A 62 -19.41 -28.17 -7.34
CA VAL A 62 -18.23 -27.35 -7.06
C VAL A 62 -18.63 -26.20 -6.14
N ALA A 63 -19.66 -25.44 -6.50
CA ALA A 63 -20.08 -24.27 -5.73
C ALA A 63 -21.59 -24.30 -5.41
N PRO A 64 -21.97 -24.59 -4.15
CA PRO A 64 -23.35 -24.48 -3.70
C PRO A 64 -23.67 -23.04 -3.30
N ILE A 65 -24.29 -22.28 -4.21
CA ILE A 65 -24.63 -20.87 -4.00
C ILE A 65 -26.07 -20.76 -3.46
N ARG A 66 -26.29 -20.04 -2.37
CA ARG A 66 -27.62 -19.75 -1.82
C ARG A 66 -27.89 -18.26 -1.78
N LEU A 67 -29.14 -17.85 -1.94
CA LEU A 67 -29.54 -16.44 -2.04
C LEU A 67 -29.22 -15.65 -0.76
N SER A 68 -29.23 -16.30 0.40
CA SER A 68 -28.71 -15.81 1.69
C SER A 68 -28.52 -16.99 2.65
N SER A 69 -28.00 -16.76 3.87
CA SER A 69 -28.19 -17.73 4.96
C SER A 69 -29.64 -17.75 5.45
N ASN A 70 -30.00 -18.80 6.20
CA ASN A 70 -31.26 -19.03 6.92
C ASN A 70 -32.53 -18.85 6.08
N ASN A 71 -32.39 -18.94 4.76
CA ASN A 71 -33.37 -18.63 3.73
C ASN A 71 -34.02 -17.23 3.98
N PHE A 72 -33.22 -16.23 4.42
CA PHE A 72 -33.66 -14.83 4.54
C PHE A 72 -34.10 -14.24 3.19
N ILE A 73 -33.53 -14.72 2.08
CA ILE A 73 -33.94 -14.42 0.71
C ILE A 73 -34.26 -15.73 -0.02
N THR A 74 -35.39 -15.77 -0.71
CA THR A 74 -35.79 -16.85 -1.63
C THR A 74 -36.25 -16.26 -2.96
N ALA A 75 -36.31 -17.08 -4.02
CA ALA A 75 -36.86 -16.69 -5.32
C ALA A 75 -38.19 -17.40 -5.59
N GLY A 76 -39.17 -16.67 -6.12
CA GLY A 76 -40.45 -17.22 -6.54
C GLY A 76 -40.46 -17.80 -7.95
N LYS A 77 -39.44 -17.53 -8.77
CA LYS A 77 -39.36 -17.95 -10.18
C LYS A 77 -37.95 -18.35 -10.59
N VAL A 78 -37.86 -19.38 -11.43
CA VAL A 78 -36.66 -19.73 -12.20
C VAL A 78 -36.98 -19.58 -13.68
N GLU A 79 -36.09 -18.98 -14.45
CA GLU A 79 -36.11 -18.97 -15.92
C GLU A 79 -34.78 -19.47 -16.46
N THR A 80 -34.80 -20.13 -17.62
CA THR A 80 -33.61 -20.41 -18.42
C THR A 80 -33.69 -19.66 -19.75
N LYS A 81 -32.57 -19.11 -20.21
CA LYS A 81 -32.45 -18.34 -21.46
C LYS A 81 -31.25 -18.84 -22.25
N GLU A 82 -31.37 -18.94 -23.56
CA GLU A 82 -30.25 -19.26 -24.45
C GLU A 82 -30.16 -18.21 -25.56
N GLU A 83 -29.04 -17.49 -25.59
CA GLU A 83 -28.80 -16.36 -26.49
C GLU A 83 -27.36 -16.41 -27.01
N SER A 84 -27.18 -16.51 -28.33
CA SER A 84 -25.86 -16.51 -28.99
C SER A 84 -24.85 -17.53 -28.42
N GLY A 85 -25.32 -18.72 -28.02
CA GLY A 85 -24.48 -19.78 -27.43
C GLY A 85 -24.20 -19.62 -25.92
N ARG A 86 -24.68 -18.55 -25.29
CA ARG A 86 -24.70 -18.39 -23.84
C ARG A 86 -25.99 -18.95 -23.27
N LYS A 87 -25.89 -19.74 -22.21
CA LYS A 87 -27.04 -20.25 -21.46
C LYS A 87 -27.06 -19.60 -20.09
N THR A 88 -28.20 -19.03 -19.70
CA THR A 88 -28.35 -18.27 -18.46
C THR A 88 -29.50 -18.84 -17.64
N LEU A 89 -29.26 -19.10 -16.36
CA LEU A 89 -30.31 -19.42 -15.37
C LEU A 89 -30.56 -18.17 -14.54
N VAL A 90 -31.82 -17.78 -14.38
CA VAL A 90 -32.25 -16.56 -13.68
C VAL A 90 -33.21 -16.92 -12.55
N LEU A 91 -32.84 -16.57 -11.33
CA LEU A 91 -33.68 -16.55 -10.14
C LEU A 91 -34.28 -15.14 -10.01
N SER A 92 -35.61 -15.03 -10.04
CA SER A 92 -36.31 -13.73 -10.00
C SER A 92 -37.57 -13.79 -9.13
N ALA A 93 -38.25 -12.63 -9.00
CA ALA A 93 -39.30 -12.41 -8.01
C ALA A 93 -38.78 -12.77 -6.60
N LEU A 94 -37.67 -12.13 -6.22
CA LEU A 94 -37.02 -12.35 -4.94
C LEU A 94 -37.93 -11.90 -3.78
N LYS A 95 -37.95 -12.68 -2.71
CA LYS A 95 -38.72 -12.41 -1.49
C LYS A 95 -37.80 -12.42 -0.30
N ALA A 96 -38.05 -11.51 0.64
CA ALA A 96 -37.46 -11.59 1.97
C ALA A 96 -38.34 -12.44 2.90
N LYS A 97 -37.71 -13.16 3.82
CA LYS A 97 -38.37 -13.94 4.88
C LYS A 97 -39.27 -13.05 5.72
N SER A 98 -40.44 -13.55 6.09
CA SER A 98 -41.40 -12.83 6.93
C SER A 98 -40.77 -12.39 8.26
N ASN A 99 -41.28 -11.27 8.79
CA ASN A 99 -40.84 -10.60 10.02
C ASN A 99 -39.44 -9.94 10.01
N THR A 100 -38.62 -10.10 8.97
CA THR A 100 -37.31 -9.41 8.85
C THR A 100 -37.39 -7.90 8.58
N GLY A 101 -38.58 -7.37 8.26
CA GLY A 101 -38.76 -5.95 7.94
C GLY A 101 -38.29 -5.51 6.54
N VAL A 102 -37.86 -6.44 5.70
CA VAL A 102 -37.34 -6.17 4.35
C VAL A 102 -38.40 -6.37 3.26
N LYS A 103 -38.38 -5.51 2.23
CA LYS A 103 -39.06 -5.75 0.95
C LYS A 103 -38.10 -5.52 -0.21
N LEU A 104 -38.03 -6.50 -1.10
CA LEU A 104 -37.22 -6.47 -2.31
C LEU A 104 -38.01 -5.87 -3.49
N GLY A 105 -37.30 -5.42 -4.52
CA GLY A 105 -37.88 -4.86 -5.74
C GLY A 105 -38.43 -5.94 -6.67
N ALA A 106 -39.44 -5.59 -7.49
CA ALA A 106 -40.05 -6.52 -8.44
C ALA A 106 -39.07 -6.99 -9.54
N GLU A 107 -38.12 -6.11 -9.91
CA GLU A 107 -37.09 -6.35 -10.94
C GLU A 107 -35.78 -6.92 -10.36
N ASP A 108 -35.78 -7.37 -9.10
CA ASP A 108 -34.60 -7.95 -8.48
C ASP A 108 -34.37 -9.39 -8.96
N TYR A 109 -33.10 -9.73 -9.17
CA TYR A 109 -32.72 -11.02 -9.71
C TYR A 109 -31.31 -11.43 -9.30
N VAL A 110 -31.05 -12.73 -9.40
CA VAL A 110 -29.73 -13.36 -9.46
C VAL A 110 -29.68 -14.22 -10.71
N SER A 111 -28.62 -14.13 -11.49
CA SER A 111 -28.45 -14.95 -12.70
C SER A 111 -27.04 -15.48 -12.81
N ILE A 112 -26.89 -16.67 -13.41
CA ILE A 112 -25.60 -17.27 -13.74
C ILE A 112 -25.58 -17.70 -15.20
N THR A 113 -24.51 -17.33 -15.91
CA THR A 113 -24.31 -17.59 -17.34
C THR A 113 -23.18 -18.59 -17.57
N LEU A 114 -23.47 -19.66 -18.32
CA LEU A 114 -22.49 -20.57 -18.91
C LEU A 114 -22.24 -20.18 -20.38
N GLU A 115 -20.99 -20.25 -20.83
CA GLU A 115 -20.58 -20.00 -22.21
C GLU A 115 -19.62 -21.11 -22.67
N GLN A 116 -19.80 -21.62 -23.89
CA GLN A 116 -19.04 -22.78 -24.36
C GLN A 116 -17.54 -22.42 -24.52
N GLY A 117 -16.68 -23.11 -23.78
CA GLY A 117 -15.23 -22.89 -23.78
C GLY A 117 -14.72 -21.94 -22.69
N GLU A 118 -15.62 -21.25 -21.98
CA GLU A 118 -15.26 -20.44 -20.81
C GLU A 118 -15.24 -21.32 -19.56
N LEU A 119 -14.13 -21.28 -18.80
CA LEU A 119 -13.95 -22.12 -17.60
C LEU A 119 -14.73 -21.61 -16.37
N TYR A 120 -14.94 -20.30 -16.30
CA TYR A 120 -15.52 -19.62 -15.14
C TYR A 120 -16.82 -18.92 -15.53
N PRO A 121 -17.97 -19.33 -14.95
CA PRO A 121 -19.25 -18.74 -15.30
C PRO A 121 -19.41 -17.37 -14.63
N VAL A 122 -20.21 -16.52 -15.26
CA VAL A 122 -20.49 -15.16 -14.78
C VAL A 122 -21.78 -15.13 -13.98
N VAL A 123 -21.70 -14.66 -12.74
CA VAL A 123 -22.87 -14.40 -11.89
C VAL A 123 -23.17 -12.90 -11.91
N LYS A 124 -24.42 -12.53 -12.14
CA LYS A 124 -24.93 -11.14 -12.07
C LYS A 124 -26.07 -11.05 -11.06
N PHE A 125 -26.20 -9.92 -10.38
CA PHE A 125 -27.29 -9.70 -9.44
C PHE A 125 -27.77 -8.25 -9.42
N ARG A 126 -29.03 -8.07 -9.02
CA ARG A 126 -29.62 -6.79 -8.65
C ARG A 126 -30.55 -6.99 -7.46
N ILE A 127 -30.34 -6.20 -6.41
CA ILE A 127 -31.16 -6.19 -5.19
C ILE A 127 -31.50 -4.74 -4.85
N THR A 128 -32.79 -4.46 -4.65
CA THR A 128 -33.38 -3.13 -4.44
C THR A 128 -34.21 -3.16 -3.17
N LEU A 129 -33.76 -2.49 -2.11
CA LEU A 129 -34.40 -2.50 -0.80
C LEU A 129 -35.55 -1.48 -0.74
N SER A 130 -36.65 -1.84 -1.41
CA SER A 130 -37.88 -1.05 -1.53
C SER A 130 -38.48 -0.67 -0.17
N ASP A 131 -38.20 -1.46 0.87
CA ASP A 131 -38.48 -1.16 2.27
C ASP A 131 -37.44 -1.88 3.14
N PHE A 132 -36.94 -1.21 4.18
CA PHE A 132 -36.03 -1.80 5.17
C PHE A 132 -36.34 -1.18 6.55
N ASN A 133 -36.37 -2.01 7.59
CA ASN A 133 -36.59 -1.56 8.97
C ASN A 133 -35.57 -2.25 9.88
N GLU A 134 -34.67 -1.47 10.48
CA GLU A 134 -33.54 -1.97 11.26
C GLU A 134 -33.95 -2.79 12.49
N ASP A 135 -34.98 -2.36 13.20
CA ASP A 135 -35.42 -3.04 14.43
C ASP A 135 -35.98 -4.42 14.10
N LYS A 136 -36.85 -4.52 13.09
CA LYS A 136 -37.36 -5.81 12.58
C LYS A 136 -36.27 -6.68 11.96
N TRP A 137 -35.22 -6.10 11.40
CA TRP A 137 -34.06 -6.88 10.96
C TRP A 137 -33.34 -7.50 12.16
N LYS A 138 -33.05 -6.70 13.19
CA LYS A 138 -32.41 -7.17 14.44
C LYS A 138 -33.27 -8.22 15.16
N ASP A 139 -34.60 -8.04 15.20
CA ASP A 139 -35.54 -9.00 15.79
C ASP A 139 -35.69 -10.29 14.96
N GLY A 140 -35.76 -10.18 13.63
CA GLY A 140 -36.09 -11.29 12.72
C GLY A 140 -34.91 -12.06 12.14
N ALA A 141 -33.73 -11.43 12.10
CA ALA A 141 -32.49 -11.98 11.56
C ALA A 141 -31.30 -11.91 12.54
N GLY A 142 -31.42 -11.17 13.66
CA GLY A 142 -30.37 -11.02 14.66
C GLY A 142 -29.38 -9.89 14.36
N ASN A 143 -28.34 -9.78 15.19
CA ASN A 143 -27.22 -8.87 14.97
C ASN A 143 -26.27 -9.44 13.89
N CYS A 144 -26.73 -9.42 12.63
CA CYS A 144 -25.98 -9.81 11.44
C CYS A 144 -26.19 -8.77 10.32
N PRO A 145 -25.25 -8.63 9.36
CA PRO A 145 -25.42 -7.72 8.24
C PRO A 145 -26.51 -8.20 7.29
N PHE A 146 -27.10 -7.28 6.52
CA PHE A 146 -27.86 -7.67 5.34
C PHE A 146 -26.90 -8.30 4.32
N HIS A 147 -27.11 -9.58 4.03
CA HIS A 147 -26.18 -10.40 3.26
C HIS A 147 -26.91 -11.32 2.27
N PHE A 148 -26.23 -11.60 1.16
CA PHE A 148 -26.77 -12.34 0.02
C PHE A 148 -25.67 -13.09 -0.74
N LEU A 149 -26.05 -14.10 -1.52
CA LEU A 149 -25.13 -14.97 -2.27
C LEU A 149 -24.08 -15.64 -1.38
N THR A 150 -24.52 -16.55 -0.50
CA THR A 150 -23.64 -17.35 0.34
C THR A 150 -23.07 -18.56 -0.42
N CYS A 151 -21.82 -18.94 -0.13
CA CYS A 151 -21.20 -20.19 -0.57
C CYS A 151 -20.59 -20.91 0.63
N SER A 152 -21.10 -22.10 0.95
CA SER A 152 -20.70 -22.88 2.14
C SER A 152 -19.74 -24.02 1.79
N MET A 153 -18.75 -24.26 2.66
CA MET A 153 -17.81 -25.38 2.54
C MET A 153 -17.39 -25.85 3.95
N GLN A 154 -18.11 -26.84 4.51
CA GLN A 154 -17.97 -27.29 5.91
C GLN A 154 -16.63 -27.97 6.25
N ASP A 155 -15.81 -28.23 5.24
CA ASP A 155 -14.47 -28.81 5.35
C ASP A 155 -13.36 -27.84 4.95
N ALA A 156 -13.68 -26.55 4.74
CA ALA A 156 -12.69 -25.53 4.45
C ALA A 156 -11.75 -25.26 5.63
N ASP A 157 -10.46 -25.20 5.35
CA ASP A 157 -9.43 -24.83 6.34
C ASP A 157 -9.15 -23.32 6.31
N ALA A 158 -9.41 -22.67 5.17
CA ALA A 158 -9.19 -21.24 5.00
C ALA A 158 -10.36 -20.55 4.27
N TRP A 159 -10.51 -19.26 4.53
CA TRP A 159 -11.22 -18.36 3.62
C TRP A 159 -10.25 -17.30 3.11
N GLN A 160 -10.55 -16.76 1.93
CA GLN A 160 -9.77 -15.73 1.29
C GLN A 160 -10.61 -14.45 1.20
N MET A 161 -10.02 -13.31 1.48
CA MET A 161 -10.68 -12.01 1.29
C MET A 161 -9.62 -10.97 0.96
N ARG A 162 -9.87 -10.09 -0.02
CA ARG A 162 -9.01 -8.95 -0.36
C ARG A 162 -7.63 -9.32 -0.96
N GLY A 163 -7.34 -10.63 -1.06
CA GLY A 163 -6.03 -11.20 -1.40
C GLY A 163 -5.44 -12.04 -0.26
N TRP A 164 -5.92 -11.87 0.97
CA TRP A 164 -5.44 -12.58 2.16
C TRP A 164 -6.13 -13.91 2.39
N THR A 165 -5.35 -14.96 2.69
CA THR A 165 -5.83 -16.28 3.10
C THR A 165 -5.74 -16.45 4.63
N MET A 166 -6.90 -16.47 5.29
CA MET A 166 -7.07 -16.53 6.75
C MET A 166 -7.64 -17.90 7.20
N ALA A 167 -7.19 -18.39 8.35
CA ALA A 167 -7.60 -19.66 8.93
C ALA A 167 -9.07 -19.65 9.38
N THR A 168 -9.89 -20.61 8.91
CA THR A 168 -11.23 -20.84 9.47
C THR A 168 -11.12 -21.41 10.89
N PRO A 169 -12.16 -21.30 11.73
CA PRO A 169 -12.17 -21.94 13.04
C PRO A 169 -12.07 -23.48 13.06
N LYS A 170 -12.13 -24.14 11.89
CA LYS A 170 -11.79 -25.57 11.73
C LYS A 170 -10.28 -25.78 11.82
N ALA A 171 -9.48 -24.92 11.18
CA ALA A 171 -8.03 -25.00 11.15
C ALA A 171 -7.39 -24.27 12.34
N ASP A 172 -7.84 -23.05 12.64
CA ASP A 172 -7.44 -22.29 13.83
C ASP A 172 -8.61 -21.39 14.31
N PRO A 173 -9.17 -21.60 15.51
CA PRO A 173 -10.19 -20.73 16.06
C PRO A 173 -9.67 -19.34 16.44
N PHE A 174 -8.34 -19.14 16.53
CA PHE A 174 -7.77 -17.91 17.07
C PHE A 174 -8.18 -16.64 16.32
N PRO A 175 -7.97 -16.52 14.99
CA PRO A 175 -8.21 -15.27 14.25
C PRO A 175 -9.59 -14.66 14.42
N LEU A 176 -10.62 -15.52 14.48
CA LEU A 176 -12.02 -15.08 14.48
C LEU A 176 -12.69 -15.15 15.86
N LEU A 177 -12.49 -16.25 16.60
CA LEU A 177 -13.29 -16.55 17.80
C LEU A 177 -12.59 -16.17 19.11
N ILE A 178 -11.25 -16.27 19.17
CA ILE A 178 -10.50 -16.14 20.44
C ILE A 178 -9.81 -14.78 20.58
N ASP A 179 -9.23 -14.23 19.50
CA ASP A 179 -8.41 -13.01 19.45
C ASP A 179 -8.79 -11.94 20.53
N PRO A 180 -7.98 -11.73 21.58
CA PRO A 180 -8.35 -10.91 22.74
C PRO A 180 -7.99 -9.42 22.60
N HIS A 181 -7.56 -8.95 21.43
CA HIS A 181 -7.03 -7.58 21.25
C HIS A 181 -7.97 -6.50 21.81
N GLY A 182 -7.41 -5.67 22.72
CA GLY A 182 -7.92 -4.36 23.13
C GLY A 182 -9.28 -4.25 23.85
N GLY A 183 -10.14 -5.27 23.80
CA GLY A 183 -11.54 -5.20 24.23
C GLY A 183 -12.47 -5.79 23.16
N ASN A 184 -13.47 -5.03 22.71
CA ASN A 184 -14.26 -5.39 21.52
C ASN A 184 -13.49 -5.06 20.20
N ASP A 185 -12.17 -4.92 20.27
CA ASP A 185 -11.30 -4.43 19.20
C ASP A 185 -10.43 -5.59 18.66
N CYS A 186 -11.08 -6.66 18.19
CA CYS A 186 -10.44 -7.81 17.53
C CYS A 186 -10.02 -7.47 16.09
N GLU A 187 -9.01 -8.10 15.51
CA GLU A 187 -8.47 -7.69 14.19
C GLU A 187 -9.31 -8.14 13.00
N VAL A 188 -9.75 -9.40 13.02
CA VAL A 188 -10.48 -10.02 11.91
C VAL A 188 -11.98 -10.07 12.17
N ALA A 189 -12.39 -10.25 13.43
CA ALA A 189 -13.80 -10.33 13.81
C ALA A 189 -14.52 -8.97 13.77
N SER A 190 -15.83 -9.00 13.59
CA SER A 190 -16.68 -7.82 13.69
C SER A 190 -16.95 -7.42 15.14
N LYS A 191 -17.33 -6.14 15.34
CA LYS A 191 -17.70 -5.60 16.66
C LYS A 191 -19.06 -6.05 17.17
N PHE A 192 -19.90 -6.61 16.29
CA PHE A 192 -21.28 -6.95 16.59
C PHE A 192 -21.52 -8.44 16.82
N ASN A 193 -20.70 -9.33 16.23
CA ASN A 193 -20.86 -10.78 16.38
C ASN A 193 -19.54 -11.51 16.04
N ARG A 194 -18.98 -12.24 17.01
CA ARG A 194 -17.71 -12.99 16.86
C ARG A 194 -17.74 -14.11 15.83
N ASN A 195 -18.90 -14.52 15.35
CA ASN A 195 -19.00 -15.48 14.24
C ASN A 195 -18.76 -14.84 12.86
N TRP A 196 -18.71 -13.50 12.77
CA TRP A 196 -18.56 -12.75 11.53
C TRP A 196 -17.20 -12.05 11.45
N SER A 197 -16.57 -12.06 10.28
CA SER A 197 -15.47 -11.15 9.99
C SER A 197 -15.93 -9.70 9.93
N TYR A 198 -14.99 -8.75 9.93
CA TYR A 198 -15.27 -7.39 9.44
C TYR A 198 -15.84 -7.43 7.99
N ILE A 199 -16.55 -6.38 7.61
CA ILE A 199 -17.35 -6.28 6.38
C ILE A 199 -16.73 -5.24 5.45
N CYS A 200 -15.76 -5.66 4.64
CA CYS A 200 -14.98 -4.77 3.77
C CYS A 200 -15.63 -4.60 2.38
N PRO A 201 -15.68 -3.38 1.81
CA PRO A 201 -16.17 -3.15 0.45
C PRO A 201 -15.15 -3.62 -0.58
N VAL A 202 -15.60 -4.19 -1.71
CA VAL A 202 -14.74 -4.67 -2.80
C VAL A 202 -13.89 -3.55 -3.38
N GLY A 203 -14.33 -2.29 -3.33
CA GLY A 203 -13.51 -1.12 -3.67
C GLY A 203 -12.23 -0.99 -2.83
N ALA A 204 -12.25 -1.43 -1.56
CA ALA A 204 -11.10 -1.43 -0.66
C ALA A 204 -10.21 -2.69 -0.78
N HIS A 205 -10.53 -3.64 -1.67
CA HIS A 205 -9.75 -4.85 -1.83
C HIS A 205 -8.59 -4.66 -2.83
N PRO A 206 -7.33 -5.03 -2.48
CA PRO A 206 -6.26 -5.20 -3.46
C PRO A 206 -6.66 -6.15 -4.59
N VAL A 207 -6.94 -7.40 -4.24
CA VAL A 207 -7.52 -8.40 -5.13
C VAL A 207 -9.04 -8.44 -4.89
N PRO A 208 -9.90 -8.01 -5.84
CA PRO A 208 -11.34 -7.81 -5.63
C PRO A 208 -12.11 -9.13 -5.55
N LEU A 209 -11.97 -9.78 -4.40
CA LEU A 209 -12.18 -11.21 -4.21
C LEU A 209 -12.65 -11.54 -2.79
N ILE A 210 -13.59 -12.49 -2.69
CA ILE A 210 -13.80 -13.32 -1.51
C ILE A 210 -13.90 -14.80 -1.95
N GLY A 211 -13.28 -15.72 -1.21
CA GLY A 211 -13.15 -17.14 -1.55
C GLY A 211 -13.09 -18.06 -0.33
N ILE A 212 -13.22 -19.37 -0.55
CA ILE A 212 -13.21 -20.41 0.49
C ILE A 212 -12.48 -21.66 -0.01
N TRP A 213 -11.68 -22.29 0.86
CA TRP A 213 -10.65 -23.26 0.48
C TRP A 213 -10.55 -24.47 1.42
N ALA A 214 -10.68 -25.67 0.84
CA ALA A 214 -10.38 -26.96 1.47
C ALA A 214 -9.15 -27.60 0.79
N PRO A 215 -7.92 -27.27 1.22
CA PRO A 215 -6.67 -27.74 0.61
C PRO A 215 -6.51 -29.26 0.62
N GLU A 216 -6.97 -29.96 1.67
CA GLU A 216 -6.94 -31.44 1.72
C GLU A 216 -7.77 -32.08 0.59
N ARG A 217 -8.95 -31.51 0.31
CA ARG A 217 -9.79 -31.89 -0.83
C ARG A 217 -9.31 -31.30 -2.16
N LYS A 218 -8.29 -30.45 -2.14
CA LYS A 218 -7.81 -29.63 -3.25
C LYS A 218 -8.86 -28.69 -3.85
N HIS A 219 -9.85 -28.27 -3.06
CA HIS A 219 -11.06 -27.62 -3.55
C HIS A 219 -11.11 -26.14 -3.16
N TYR A 220 -11.22 -25.25 -4.15
CA TYR A 220 -11.33 -23.81 -3.97
C TYR A 220 -12.50 -23.23 -4.78
N VAL A 221 -13.21 -22.24 -4.20
CA VAL A 221 -14.24 -21.44 -4.86
C VAL A 221 -14.10 -19.97 -4.45
N GLY A 222 -14.27 -19.02 -5.38
CA GLY A 222 -14.25 -17.59 -5.09
C GLY A 222 -15.05 -16.71 -6.05
N TYR A 223 -15.48 -15.55 -5.56
CA TYR A 223 -16.19 -14.53 -6.30
C TYR A 223 -15.22 -13.42 -6.73
N LEU A 224 -14.82 -13.40 -8.01
CA LEU A 224 -13.84 -12.44 -8.52
C LEU A 224 -14.51 -11.30 -9.30
N PHE A 225 -14.45 -10.09 -8.74
CA PHE A 225 -15.03 -8.87 -9.29
C PHE A 225 -14.09 -8.06 -10.19
N GLN A 226 -12.88 -8.55 -10.50
CA GLN A 226 -11.92 -7.83 -11.34
C GLN A 226 -12.49 -7.47 -12.73
N GLY A 227 -13.41 -8.30 -13.24
CA GLY A 227 -14.14 -8.00 -14.48
C GLY A 227 -15.05 -6.77 -14.39
N ALA A 228 -15.79 -6.59 -13.28
CA ALA A 228 -16.58 -5.40 -13.02
C ALA A 228 -15.67 -4.17 -12.86
N ARG A 229 -14.61 -4.30 -12.05
CA ARG A 229 -13.61 -3.24 -11.79
C ARG A 229 -12.96 -2.69 -13.06
N PHE A 230 -12.83 -3.50 -14.12
CA PHE A 230 -12.26 -3.06 -15.40
C PHE A 230 -13.27 -2.52 -16.42
N LEU A 231 -14.57 -2.76 -16.26
CA LEU A 231 -15.55 -2.58 -17.34
C LEU A 231 -16.73 -1.67 -17.01
N ASP A 232 -17.18 -1.64 -15.74
CA ASP A 232 -18.32 -0.82 -15.32
C ASP A 232 -18.22 -0.28 -13.88
N HIS A 233 -17.21 -0.72 -13.11
CA HIS A 233 -16.95 -0.33 -11.74
C HIS A 233 -18.16 -0.49 -10.78
N THR A 234 -19.08 -1.41 -11.08
CA THR A 234 -20.29 -1.63 -10.28
C THR A 234 -20.03 -2.28 -8.91
N GLU A 235 -18.84 -2.84 -8.71
CA GLU A 235 -18.47 -3.62 -7.53
C GLU A 235 -18.10 -2.76 -6.31
N LYS A 236 -17.69 -1.49 -6.49
CA LYS A 236 -16.99 -0.70 -5.45
C LYS A 236 -17.61 -0.78 -4.06
N TYR A 237 -18.93 -0.69 -3.97
CA TYR A 237 -19.70 -0.66 -2.71
C TYR A 237 -20.42 -1.98 -2.37
N VAL A 238 -20.25 -3.03 -3.17
CA VAL A 238 -20.55 -4.40 -2.73
C VAL A 238 -19.58 -4.73 -1.60
N ALA A 239 -20.05 -5.22 -0.47
CA ALA A 239 -19.19 -5.65 0.63
C ALA A 239 -19.11 -7.17 0.71
N THR A 240 -18.10 -7.68 1.40
CA THR A 240 -17.87 -9.12 1.59
C THR A 240 -17.59 -9.44 3.04
N ALA A 241 -18.00 -10.64 3.47
CA ALA A 241 -17.70 -11.15 4.80
C ALA A 241 -17.64 -12.68 4.81
N TYR A 242 -16.91 -13.23 5.78
CA TYR A 242 -16.96 -14.63 6.16
C TYR A 242 -17.79 -14.79 7.43
N CYS A 243 -18.57 -15.88 7.50
CA CYS A 243 -19.32 -16.26 8.69
C CYS A 243 -19.00 -17.72 9.08
N TRP A 244 -18.59 -17.92 10.32
CA TRP A 244 -18.44 -19.24 10.93
C TRP A 244 -19.78 -19.91 11.21
N LYS A 245 -20.76 -19.16 11.74
CA LYS A 245 -22.08 -19.69 12.10
C LYS A 245 -23.13 -18.59 12.23
N GLU A 246 -24.25 -18.76 11.52
CA GLU A 246 -25.45 -17.92 11.63
C GLU A 246 -26.68 -18.83 11.58
N GLY A 247 -27.44 -18.92 12.67
CA GLY A 247 -28.60 -19.80 12.78
C GLY A 247 -28.30 -21.28 12.48
N LYS A 248 -28.92 -21.83 11.42
CA LYS A 248 -28.70 -23.22 10.95
C LYS A 248 -27.49 -23.40 10.05
N ASP A 249 -26.94 -22.32 9.49
CA ASP A 249 -25.90 -22.37 8.48
C ASP A 249 -24.54 -22.02 9.09
N SER A 250 -23.48 -22.65 8.57
CA SER A 250 -22.11 -22.47 9.05
C SER A 250 -21.12 -22.41 7.90
N GLN A 251 -19.95 -21.85 8.20
CA GLN A 251 -18.75 -21.86 7.37
C GLN A 251 -19.00 -21.46 5.91
N PHE A 252 -19.35 -20.19 5.73
CA PHE A 252 -19.67 -19.62 4.43
C PHE A 252 -19.05 -18.23 4.21
N ILE A 253 -18.74 -17.96 2.95
CA ILE A 253 -18.49 -16.60 2.44
C ILE A 253 -19.79 -16.00 1.91
N THR A 254 -19.93 -14.69 1.95
CA THR A 254 -21.12 -13.99 1.45
C THR A 254 -20.78 -12.60 0.90
N LEU A 255 -21.65 -12.10 0.03
CA LEU A 255 -21.77 -10.67 -0.21
C LEU A 255 -22.63 -10.03 0.88
N ALA A 256 -22.39 -8.76 1.15
CA ALA A 256 -23.08 -7.96 2.16
C ALA A 256 -23.24 -6.51 1.68
N TYR A 257 -24.18 -5.78 2.30
CA TYR A 257 -24.37 -4.36 2.05
C TYR A 257 -25.07 -3.67 3.24
N PRO A 258 -24.68 -2.44 3.64
CA PRO A 258 -23.44 -1.73 3.28
C PRO A 258 -22.19 -2.38 3.88
N TYR A 259 -21.03 -1.74 3.71
CA TYR A 259 -19.80 -2.09 4.44
C TYR A 259 -19.83 -1.57 5.88
N GLY A 260 -18.98 -2.14 6.75
CA GLY A 260 -19.03 -1.92 8.21
C GLY A 260 -18.46 -0.59 8.73
N GLY A 261 -18.62 0.52 7.99
CA GLY A 261 -18.19 1.85 8.40
C GLY A 261 -16.66 1.98 8.61
N LYS A 262 -16.25 2.75 9.62
CA LYS A 262 -14.83 2.95 9.98
C LYS A 262 -14.19 1.62 10.44
N LEU A 263 -13.03 1.30 9.88
CA LEU A 263 -12.31 0.03 10.04
C LEU A 263 -13.14 -1.21 9.66
N TYR A 264 -14.26 -1.03 8.94
CA TYR A 264 -15.12 -2.10 8.43
C TYR A 264 -15.77 -3.02 9.50
N GLN A 265 -15.66 -2.73 10.79
CA GLN A 265 -16.10 -3.63 11.87
C GLN A 265 -17.53 -3.45 12.37
N GLN A 266 -18.16 -2.30 12.09
CA GLN A 266 -19.47 -1.94 12.67
C GLN A 266 -20.62 -2.65 11.95
N LEU A 267 -21.73 -2.86 12.66
CA LEU A 267 -22.97 -3.28 12.02
C LEU A 267 -23.63 -2.05 11.38
N VAL A 268 -23.41 -1.88 10.08
CA VAL A 268 -24.14 -0.89 9.27
C VAL A 268 -25.25 -1.64 8.53
N LEU A 269 -26.48 -1.14 8.62
CA LEU A 269 -27.63 -1.71 7.93
C LEU A 269 -28.04 -0.82 6.74
N PRO A 270 -28.68 -1.40 5.71
CA PRO A 270 -29.17 -0.62 4.56
C PRO A 270 -30.29 0.35 4.92
N LYS A 271 -30.53 1.28 3.99
CA LYS A 271 -31.64 2.22 4.02
C LYS A 271 -32.67 1.87 2.95
N LYS A 272 -33.89 2.36 3.17
CA LYS A 272 -34.98 2.27 2.18
C LYS A 272 -34.59 3.00 0.89
N GLY A 273 -34.70 2.29 -0.23
CA GLY A 273 -34.37 2.78 -1.57
C GLY A 273 -32.96 2.39 -2.04
N ASP A 274 -32.12 1.85 -1.16
CA ASP A 274 -30.78 1.40 -1.53
C ASP A 274 -30.85 0.31 -2.60
N THR A 275 -29.96 0.38 -3.59
CA THR A 275 -29.84 -0.60 -4.67
C THR A 275 -28.40 -1.05 -4.77
N VAL A 276 -28.18 -2.36 -4.78
CA VAL A 276 -26.87 -2.98 -5.03
C VAL A 276 -26.98 -3.91 -6.24
N SER A 277 -26.13 -3.71 -7.23
CA SER A 277 -26.09 -4.52 -8.45
C SER A 277 -24.70 -4.54 -9.03
N SER A 278 -24.16 -5.74 -9.27
CA SER A 278 -22.86 -5.95 -9.90
C SER A 278 -22.78 -7.39 -10.43
N TRP A 279 -21.58 -7.84 -10.78
CA TRP A 279 -21.32 -9.18 -11.30
C TRP A 279 -19.88 -9.63 -11.02
N PHE A 280 -19.68 -10.95 -11.01
CA PHE A 280 -18.38 -11.57 -10.75
C PHE A 280 -18.18 -12.84 -11.58
N HIS A 281 -16.93 -13.24 -11.77
CA HIS A 281 -16.60 -14.60 -12.21
C HIS A 281 -16.59 -15.53 -11.01
N LEU A 282 -17.27 -16.66 -11.11
CA LEU A 282 -17.18 -17.74 -10.13
C LEU A 282 -15.92 -18.56 -10.43
N ILE A 283 -14.80 -18.14 -9.84
CA ILE A 283 -13.51 -18.82 -9.95
C ILE A 283 -13.55 -20.10 -9.10
N TRP A 284 -12.99 -21.19 -9.61
CA TRP A 284 -12.92 -22.46 -8.90
C TRP A 284 -11.70 -23.29 -9.29
N SER A 285 -11.35 -24.26 -8.45
CA SER A 285 -10.35 -25.30 -8.76
C SER A 285 -10.62 -26.58 -7.97
N LEU A 286 -10.39 -27.73 -8.62
CA LEU A 286 -10.38 -29.07 -8.00
C LEU A 286 -8.96 -29.67 -7.90
N ASP A 287 -7.92 -28.85 -8.17
CA ASP A 287 -6.51 -29.20 -7.93
C ASP A 287 -5.76 -28.02 -7.28
N MET A 288 -6.27 -27.56 -6.12
CA MET A 288 -5.67 -26.54 -5.25
C MET A 288 -5.23 -27.12 -3.88
N PRO A 289 -4.17 -27.95 -3.82
CA PRO A 289 -3.56 -28.41 -2.57
C PRO A 289 -2.81 -27.27 -1.84
N SER A 290 -2.41 -27.47 -0.59
CA SER A 290 -1.66 -26.47 0.22
C SER A 290 -0.34 -25.99 -0.40
N THR A 291 0.24 -26.73 -1.34
CA THR A 291 1.47 -26.33 -2.06
C THR A 291 1.22 -25.41 -3.26
N LYS A 292 -0.03 -24.96 -3.48
CA LYS A 292 -0.43 -23.92 -4.44
C LYS A 292 -1.20 -22.83 -3.70
N ASP A 293 -1.34 -21.65 -4.31
CA ASP A 293 -2.06 -20.53 -3.72
C ASP A 293 -3.20 -19.99 -4.64
N PRO A 294 -4.38 -19.64 -4.08
CA PRO A 294 -5.46 -19.05 -4.85
C PRO A 294 -5.16 -17.72 -5.56
N ASN A 295 -4.28 -16.87 -5.04
CA ASN A 295 -3.88 -15.65 -5.75
C ASN A 295 -3.15 -15.98 -7.06
N GLU A 296 -2.33 -17.04 -7.11
CA GLU A 296 -1.65 -17.44 -8.36
C GLU A 296 -2.68 -17.78 -9.45
N LEU A 297 -3.76 -18.50 -9.10
CA LEU A 297 -4.88 -18.80 -10.00
C LEU A 297 -5.57 -17.52 -10.49
N VAL A 298 -5.88 -16.61 -9.57
CA VAL A 298 -6.56 -15.34 -9.87
C VAL A 298 -5.69 -14.44 -10.76
N HIS A 299 -4.40 -14.28 -10.47
CA HIS A 299 -3.50 -13.49 -11.28
C HIS A 299 -3.28 -14.11 -12.67
N ASN A 300 -3.19 -15.44 -12.79
CA ASN A 300 -3.15 -16.09 -14.11
C ASN A 300 -4.40 -15.74 -14.94
N PHE A 301 -5.61 -15.90 -14.37
CA PHE A 301 -6.86 -15.54 -15.04
C PHE A 301 -6.93 -14.05 -15.43
N ILE A 302 -6.45 -13.14 -14.58
CA ILE A 302 -6.41 -11.70 -14.86
C ILE A 302 -5.48 -11.40 -16.06
N PHE A 303 -4.29 -12.01 -16.11
CA PHE A 303 -3.37 -11.81 -17.23
C PHE A 303 -3.89 -12.41 -18.53
N GLU A 304 -4.53 -13.59 -18.48
CA GLU A 304 -5.09 -14.26 -19.65
C GLU A 304 -6.30 -13.51 -20.23
N LYS A 305 -7.25 -13.09 -19.38
CA LYS A 305 -8.54 -12.52 -19.83
C LYS A 305 -8.56 -10.99 -19.89
N TYR A 306 -7.76 -10.30 -19.08
CA TYR A 306 -7.83 -8.85 -18.85
C TYR A 306 -6.53 -8.08 -19.11
N SER A 307 -5.53 -8.70 -19.78
CA SER A 307 -4.26 -8.05 -20.14
C SER A 307 -4.39 -6.68 -20.86
N ALA A 308 -5.45 -6.45 -21.63
CA ALA A 308 -5.71 -5.17 -22.30
C ALA A 308 -6.11 -4.02 -21.35
N TYR A 309 -6.45 -4.31 -20.09
CA TYR A 309 -6.86 -3.31 -19.09
C TYR A 309 -5.79 -3.09 -18.01
N LEU A 310 -4.77 -3.95 -17.95
CA LEU A 310 -3.65 -3.81 -17.04
C LEU A 310 -2.80 -2.56 -17.39
N PRO A 311 -2.36 -1.77 -16.40
CA PRO A 311 -1.52 -0.58 -16.65
C PRO A 311 -0.19 -0.91 -17.33
N GLY A 312 0.37 0.09 -18.01
CA GLY A 312 1.75 0.01 -18.51
C GLY A 312 2.78 0.12 -17.39
N VAL A 313 3.94 -0.50 -17.56
CA VAL A 313 5.11 -0.40 -16.65
C VAL A 313 6.36 0.08 -17.40
N PRO A 314 7.33 0.72 -16.71
CA PRO A 314 8.52 1.25 -17.36
C PRO A 314 9.49 0.14 -17.77
N ARG A 315 10.31 0.39 -18.79
CA ARG A 315 11.35 -0.56 -19.18
C ARG A 315 12.44 -0.75 -18.11
N ILE A 316 12.73 0.29 -17.34
CA ILE A 316 13.72 0.28 -16.25
C ILE A 316 13.30 1.30 -15.20
N ASN A 317 13.40 0.97 -13.91
CA ASN A 317 13.05 1.88 -12.82
C ASN A 317 14.26 2.75 -12.42
N ASP A 318 13.99 4.01 -12.07
CA ASP A 318 14.95 4.89 -11.38
C ASP A 318 14.71 4.82 -9.87
N MET A 319 15.74 4.41 -9.12
CA MET A 319 15.67 4.24 -7.67
C MET A 319 16.05 5.49 -6.88
N SER A 320 16.29 6.63 -7.54
CA SER A 320 16.67 7.89 -6.87
C SER A 320 15.60 8.49 -5.95
N PHE A 321 14.35 7.99 -5.97
CA PHE A 321 13.31 8.36 -4.98
C PHE A 321 13.60 7.87 -3.55
N GLN A 322 14.52 6.92 -3.37
CA GLN A 322 14.85 6.34 -2.05
C GLN A 322 15.36 7.42 -1.08
N PRO A 323 14.97 7.42 0.21
CA PRO A 323 15.38 8.43 1.17
C PRO A 323 16.89 8.55 1.26
N GLY A 324 17.38 9.77 1.45
CA GLY A 324 18.81 10.04 1.51
C GLY A 324 19.56 9.19 2.54
N GLU A 325 18.92 8.81 3.65
CA GLU A 325 19.52 7.89 4.61
C GLU A 325 19.65 6.44 4.07
N CYS A 326 18.62 5.91 3.40
CA CYS A 326 18.69 4.61 2.70
C CYS A 326 19.80 4.63 1.63
N GLN A 327 19.88 5.70 0.83
CA GLN A 327 20.95 5.87 -0.16
C GLN A 327 22.36 5.91 0.48
N LYS A 328 22.51 6.59 1.64
CA LYS A 328 23.79 6.66 2.39
C LYS A 328 24.21 5.30 2.95
N ALA A 329 23.25 4.46 3.37
CA ALA A 329 23.51 3.11 3.85
C ALA A 329 24.00 2.17 2.73
N LEU A 330 23.51 2.36 1.50
CA LEU A 330 23.89 1.57 0.31
C LEU A 330 25.15 2.09 -0.41
N ARG A 331 26.07 2.74 0.32
CA ARG A 331 27.41 3.09 -0.19
C ARG A 331 28.31 1.87 -0.43
N VAL A 332 28.00 0.76 0.23
CA VAL A 332 28.58 -0.57 0.06
C VAL A 332 27.44 -1.59 0.07
N PHE A 333 27.70 -2.84 -0.33
CA PHE A 333 26.72 -3.91 -0.15
C PHE A 333 26.40 -4.08 1.35
N PRO A 334 25.14 -4.37 1.71
CA PRO A 334 24.79 -4.64 3.10
C PRO A 334 25.59 -5.84 3.63
N GLN A 335 25.87 -5.81 4.93
CA GLN A 335 26.47 -6.93 5.63
C GLN A 335 25.37 -7.70 6.36
N PRO A 336 25.31 -9.04 6.28
CA PRO A 336 24.46 -9.83 7.15
C PRO A 336 24.94 -9.67 8.59
N GLY A 337 23.98 -9.77 9.52
CA GLY A 337 24.21 -9.66 10.95
C GLY A 337 25.13 -10.74 11.51
N SER A 338 25.20 -10.80 12.84
CA SER A 338 25.83 -11.94 13.51
C SER A 338 25.05 -13.22 13.19
N PRO A 339 25.70 -14.36 12.92
CA PRO A 339 25.04 -15.65 12.69
C PRO A 339 24.48 -16.29 13.98
N GLY A 340 24.38 -15.54 15.08
CA GLY A 340 23.72 -16.00 16.29
C GLY A 340 22.21 -15.83 16.14
N ILE A 341 21.48 -16.94 16.09
CA ILE A 341 20.03 -16.99 15.87
C ILE A 341 19.21 -16.97 17.17
N VAL A 342 19.83 -17.15 18.34
CA VAL A 342 19.13 -17.06 19.63
C VAL A 342 19.59 -15.83 20.39
N TYR A 343 18.61 -15.02 20.82
CA TYR A 343 18.83 -13.82 21.63
C TYR A 343 17.95 -13.80 22.88
N LYS A 344 18.34 -12.97 23.84
CA LYS A 344 17.65 -12.75 25.10
C LYS A 344 17.15 -11.31 25.16
N ILE A 345 15.89 -11.13 25.54
CA ILE A 345 15.31 -9.80 25.75
C ILE A 345 16.00 -9.11 26.93
N GLY A 346 16.27 -7.82 26.77
CA GLY A 346 16.94 -6.99 27.77
C GLY A 346 16.16 -6.89 29.09
N PRO A 347 16.79 -6.36 30.16
CA PRO A 347 16.16 -6.24 31.48
C PRO A 347 14.94 -5.31 31.50
N ASP A 348 14.74 -4.50 30.45
CA ASP A 348 13.62 -3.56 30.30
C ASP A 348 12.44 -4.13 29.49
N GLY A 349 12.58 -5.33 28.89
CA GLY A 349 11.62 -5.86 27.91
C GLY A 349 11.74 -5.19 26.54
N ASP A 350 10.77 -5.43 25.66
CA ASP A 350 10.50 -4.60 24.48
C ASP A 350 8.98 -4.26 24.40
N ALA A 351 8.42 -3.91 23.25
CA ALA A 351 6.99 -3.60 23.12
C ALA A 351 6.08 -4.84 23.34
N PHE A 352 6.56 -6.04 23.01
CA PHE A 352 5.77 -7.27 22.89
C PHE A 352 6.22 -8.35 23.90
N SER A 353 7.49 -8.34 24.28
CA SER A 353 8.16 -9.40 25.05
C SER A 353 8.41 -9.00 26.50
N GLU A 354 8.28 -9.94 27.43
CA GLU A 354 8.70 -9.72 28.82
C GLU A 354 10.23 -9.73 29.01
N PRO A 355 10.75 -8.99 30.00
CA PRO A 355 12.18 -8.97 30.33
C PRO A 355 12.78 -10.36 30.50
N GLY A 356 13.89 -10.62 29.81
CA GLY A 356 14.66 -11.85 29.96
C GLY A 356 14.12 -13.10 29.27
N GLY A 357 13.03 -13.01 28.49
CA GLY A 357 12.60 -14.08 27.60
C GLY A 357 13.63 -14.39 26.49
N MET A 358 13.55 -15.60 25.93
CA MET A 358 14.46 -16.12 24.90
C MET A 358 13.69 -16.34 23.59
N TYR A 359 14.27 -15.89 22.49
CA TYR A 359 13.62 -15.84 21.17
C TYR A 359 14.62 -16.19 20.06
N MET A 360 14.12 -16.75 18.96
CA MET A 360 14.85 -16.78 17.69
C MET A 360 14.82 -15.42 17.00
N GLY A 361 15.91 -15.08 16.32
CA GLY A 361 16.01 -13.87 15.51
C GLY A 361 16.92 -14.08 14.31
N GLY A 362 16.38 -13.84 13.12
CA GLY A 362 17.11 -13.84 11.86
C GLY A 362 16.51 -12.92 10.81
N TRP A 363 15.58 -12.04 11.17
CA TRP A 363 14.82 -11.17 10.24
C TRP A 363 15.54 -10.73 8.96
N GLY A 364 16.71 -10.09 9.08
CA GLY A 364 17.48 -9.56 7.93
C GLY A 364 18.25 -10.59 7.09
N TRP A 365 18.14 -11.89 7.37
CA TRP A 365 18.96 -12.94 6.75
C TRP A 365 18.54 -13.28 5.30
N HIS A 366 17.33 -12.90 4.88
CA HIS A 366 16.87 -13.03 3.48
C HIS A 366 17.73 -12.25 2.46
N ARG A 367 18.64 -11.37 2.91
CA ARG A 367 19.37 -10.43 2.04
C ARG A 367 20.71 -10.94 1.49
N GLU A 368 21.33 -11.91 2.14
CA GLU A 368 22.69 -12.38 1.85
C GLU A 368 22.96 -13.67 2.63
N LEU A 369 23.90 -14.52 2.19
CA LEU A 369 24.26 -15.76 2.88
C LEU A 369 24.98 -15.49 4.23
N PRO A 370 24.31 -15.61 5.40
CA PRO A 370 24.80 -15.03 6.65
C PRO A 370 25.91 -15.87 7.29
N VAL A 371 25.77 -17.19 7.25
CA VAL A 371 26.72 -18.15 7.84
C VAL A 371 27.92 -18.34 6.90
N GLU A 372 27.70 -18.41 5.58
CA GLU A 372 28.77 -18.34 4.57
C GLU A 372 29.65 -17.07 4.71
N ALA A 373 29.03 -15.91 4.92
CA ALA A 373 29.74 -14.65 5.18
C ALA A 373 30.45 -14.64 6.55
N ALA A 374 29.99 -15.42 7.52
CA ALA A 374 30.66 -15.56 8.83
C ALA A 374 31.88 -16.49 8.76
N TRP A 375 31.85 -17.54 7.94
CA TRP A 375 32.98 -18.47 7.73
C TRP A 375 34.26 -17.75 7.31
N LYS A 376 34.12 -16.68 6.51
CA LYS A 376 35.22 -15.84 6.02
C LYS A 376 35.68 -14.76 7.02
N ARG A 377 34.93 -14.53 8.11
CA ARG A 377 35.21 -13.51 9.15
C ARG A 377 35.88 -14.10 10.39
N GLY A 378 35.60 -15.34 10.76
CA GLY A 378 36.33 -16.06 11.82
C GLY A 378 35.48 -17.06 12.62
N LYS A 379 36.16 -18.05 13.23
CA LYS A 379 35.52 -19.21 13.87
C LYS A 379 34.47 -18.87 14.94
N ALA A 380 34.71 -17.86 15.78
CA ALA A 380 33.86 -17.55 16.93
C ALA A 380 32.39 -17.28 16.58
N ALA A 381 32.12 -16.72 15.40
CA ALA A 381 30.75 -16.48 14.92
C ALA A 381 30.03 -17.82 14.60
N ILE A 382 30.76 -18.77 14.02
CA ILE A 382 30.24 -20.10 13.69
C ILE A 382 29.99 -20.92 14.95
N GLU A 383 30.90 -20.88 15.94
CA GLU A 383 30.69 -21.56 17.22
C GLU A 383 29.45 -21.02 17.96
N LYS A 384 29.14 -19.71 17.86
CA LYS A 384 27.86 -19.16 18.38
C LYS A 384 26.65 -19.72 17.63
N CYS A 385 26.69 -19.77 16.31
CA CYS A 385 25.60 -20.35 15.50
C CYS A 385 25.34 -21.82 15.86
N LYS A 386 26.40 -22.62 16.02
CA LYS A 386 26.29 -24.03 16.45
C LYS A 386 25.72 -24.17 17.84
N LYS A 387 26.22 -23.39 18.81
CA LYS A 387 25.74 -23.38 20.18
C LYS A 387 24.25 -22.98 20.29
N ASP A 388 23.79 -22.08 19.43
CA ASP A 388 22.39 -21.71 19.36
C ASP A 388 21.51 -22.86 18.85
N LEU A 389 21.97 -23.60 17.83
CA LEU A 389 21.29 -24.81 17.36
C LEU A 389 21.30 -25.93 18.42
N GLU A 390 22.39 -26.12 19.15
CA GLU A 390 22.47 -27.06 20.29
C GLU A 390 21.44 -26.74 21.37
N TYR A 391 21.18 -25.45 21.62
CA TYR A 391 20.11 -24.99 22.52
C TYR A 391 18.70 -25.18 21.93
N LEU A 392 18.53 -25.00 20.61
CA LEU A 392 17.24 -25.17 19.93
C LEU A 392 16.82 -26.65 19.78
N TYR A 393 17.74 -27.58 19.52
CA TYR A 393 17.39 -29.00 19.29
C TYR A 393 16.49 -29.64 20.37
N PRO A 394 16.73 -29.49 21.69
CA PRO A 394 15.85 -30.04 22.72
C PRO A 394 14.49 -29.33 22.84
N LEU A 395 14.34 -28.13 22.29
CA LEU A 395 13.09 -27.34 22.32
C LEU A 395 12.18 -27.60 21.10
N ALA A 396 12.67 -28.32 20.10
CA ALA A 396 11.96 -28.54 18.85
C ALA A 396 10.69 -29.38 19.00
N LYS A 397 9.62 -28.95 18.35
CA LYS A 397 8.36 -29.69 18.19
C LYS A 397 8.48 -30.62 16.98
N LYS A 398 8.05 -31.86 17.14
CA LYS A 398 8.03 -32.88 16.09
C LYS A 398 6.63 -33.48 16.03
N PHE A 399 6.02 -33.49 14.86
CA PHE A 399 4.66 -33.96 14.62
C PHE A 399 4.47 -34.34 13.15
N THR A 400 3.39 -35.06 12.84
CA THR A 400 3.10 -35.54 11.49
C THR A 400 1.84 -34.85 10.94
N ILE A 401 1.91 -34.23 9.75
CA ILE A 401 0.74 -33.67 9.03
C ILE A 401 0.67 -34.31 7.65
N GLY A 402 -0.46 -34.92 7.28
CA GLY A 402 -0.64 -35.54 5.96
C GLY A 402 0.36 -36.67 5.64
N GLY A 403 1.02 -37.25 6.66
CA GLY A 403 2.12 -38.21 6.49
C GLY A 403 3.53 -37.59 6.41
N ASP A 404 3.64 -36.26 6.43
CA ASP A 404 4.92 -35.56 6.51
C ASP A 404 5.39 -35.40 7.96
N GLU A 405 6.56 -35.96 8.27
CA GLU A 405 7.30 -35.64 9.50
C GLU A 405 7.76 -34.17 9.47
N CYS A 406 7.18 -33.34 10.32
CA CYS A 406 7.41 -31.90 10.41
C CYS A 406 8.22 -31.55 11.66
N ILE A 407 9.07 -30.52 11.55
CA ILE A 407 9.86 -29.98 12.67
C ILE A 407 9.76 -28.46 12.66
N THR A 408 9.51 -27.86 13.83
CA THR A 408 9.47 -26.41 14.07
C THR A 408 9.72 -26.11 15.56
N TRP A 409 9.62 -24.86 15.99
CA TRP A 409 9.73 -24.42 17.38
C TRP A 409 8.53 -23.57 17.81
N GLU A 410 8.24 -23.55 19.10
CA GLU A 410 7.31 -22.58 19.69
C GLU A 410 8.08 -21.31 20.08
N GLU A 411 7.52 -20.14 19.75
CA GLU A 411 7.96 -18.84 20.25
C GLU A 411 6.98 -18.33 21.32
N PRO A 412 7.44 -17.85 22.50
CA PRO A 412 8.84 -17.72 22.89
C PRO A 412 9.48 -19.07 23.23
N LEU A 413 10.78 -19.19 22.95
CA LEU A 413 11.59 -20.35 23.37
C LEU A 413 11.53 -20.51 24.90
N GLU A 414 11.73 -19.40 25.63
CA GLU A 414 11.53 -19.30 27.08
C GLU A 414 10.86 -17.96 27.44
N GLY A 415 9.98 -17.99 28.44
CA GLY A 415 9.19 -16.83 28.87
C GLY A 415 7.77 -16.84 28.29
N LYS A 416 7.22 -15.65 28.07
CA LYS A 416 5.88 -15.38 27.51
C LYS A 416 5.87 -13.97 26.87
N TRP A 417 4.91 -13.73 25.98
CA TRP A 417 4.63 -12.38 25.49
C TRP A 417 3.89 -11.56 26.57
N LYS A 418 3.83 -10.25 26.36
CA LYS A 418 3.07 -9.32 27.21
C LYS A 418 1.57 -9.59 27.09
N GLN A 419 0.86 -9.31 28.18
CA GLN A 419 -0.59 -9.52 28.25
C GLN A 419 -1.33 -8.62 27.23
N GLY A 420 -2.19 -9.23 26.41
CA GLY A 420 -3.06 -8.54 25.45
C GLY A 420 -2.93 -9.05 24.01
N TRP A 421 -1.81 -9.69 23.67
CA TRP A 421 -1.50 -10.12 22.30
C TRP A 421 -1.98 -11.55 22.00
N ASP A 422 -1.61 -12.55 22.81
CA ASP A 422 -2.05 -13.95 22.70
C ASP A 422 -2.37 -14.50 24.12
N PRO A 423 -3.53 -15.13 24.39
CA PRO A 423 -3.88 -15.65 25.71
C PRO A 423 -3.16 -16.97 26.06
N ASP A 424 -2.78 -17.76 25.06
CA ASP A 424 -1.98 -18.99 25.22
C ASP A 424 -0.47 -18.69 25.20
N ASN A 425 -0.09 -17.51 24.71
CA ASN A 425 1.25 -16.94 24.77
C ASN A 425 2.35 -17.75 24.05
N ARG A 426 1.99 -18.69 23.15
CA ARG A 426 2.91 -19.55 22.40
C ARG A 426 2.40 -19.84 20.99
N ASN A 427 3.28 -19.79 19.99
CA ASN A 427 2.93 -20.04 18.58
C ASN A 427 4.06 -20.79 17.85
N VAL A 428 3.71 -21.72 16.94
CA VAL A 428 4.65 -22.44 16.05
C VAL A 428 4.79 -21.84 14.64
N HIS A 429 4.02 -20.79 14.34
CA HIS A 429 3.96 -20.16 13.01
C HIS A 429 4.92 -18.97 12.84
N ASN A 430 5.71 -18.60 13.86
CA ASN A 430 6.60 -17.43 13.83
C ASN A 430 7.62 -17.47 12.68
N SER A 431 7.79 -16.37 11.95
CA SER A 431 8.70 -16.24 10.80
C SER A 431 10.18 -16.53 11.08
N ASP A 432 10.68 -16.22 12.28
CA ASP A 432 12.09 -16.43 12.64
C ASP A 432 12.47 -17.93 12.75
N VAL A 433 11.50 -18.87 12.77
CA VAL A 433 11.80 -20.33 12.72
C VAL A 433 12.61 -20.71 11.48
N TRP A 434 12.42 -20.00 10.37
CA TRP A 434 13.14 -20.25 9.12
C TRP A 434 14.59 -19.74 9.15
N ALA A 435 14.97 -18.88 10.11
CA ALA A 435 16.37 -18.51 10.32
C ALA A 435 17.21 -19.71 10.79
N ALA A 436 16.65 -20.57 11.65
CA ALA A 436 17.28 -21.84 12.03
C ALA A 436 17.39 -22.79 10.82
N ALA A 437 16.40 -22.79 9.93
CA ALA A 437 16.42 -23.58 8.70
C ALA A 437 17.54 -23.13 7.74
N ILE A 438 17.69 -21.83 7.52
CA ILE A 438 18.78 -21.22 6.74
C ILE A 438 20.15 -21.56 7.38
N ALA A 439 20.29 -21.43 8.70
CA ALA A 439 21.52 -21.77 9.42
C ALA A 439 21.94 -23.23 9.20
N LEU A 440 21.00 -24.18 9.31
CA LEU A 440 21.25 -25.61 9.09
C LEU A 440 21.67 -25.91 7.65
N VAL A 441 21.04 -25.26 6.66
CA VAL A 441 21.39 -25.43 5.24
C VAL A 441 22.79 -24.91 4.93
N ASP A 442 23.15 -23.70 5.41
CA ASP A 442 24.49 -23.13 5.23
C ASP A 442 25.59 -23.94 5.95
N LEU A 443 25.30 -24.45 7.15
CA LEU A 443 26.19 -25.35 7.89
C LEU A 443 26.40 -26.66 7.12
N TYR A 444 25.34 -27.30 6.64
CA TYR A 444 25.45 -28.47 5.77
C TYR A 444 26.23 -28.18 4.48
N ARG A 445 26.05 -26.99 3.89
CA ARG A 445 26.77 -26.58 2.68
C ARG A 445 28.28 -26.54 2.90
N ASN A 446 28.73 -26.09 4.07
CA ASN A 446 30.14 -25.95 4.45
C ASN A 446 30.76 -27.23 5.06
N GLU A 447 30.02 -27.98 5.89
CA GLU A 447 30.56 -29.11 6.68
C GLU A 447 30.18 -30.50 6.16
N LYS A 448 29.11 -30.60 5.37
CA LYS A 448 28.56 -31.85 4.80
C LYS A 448 28.15 -32.92 5.84
N ASP A 449 27.95 -32.55 7.09
CA ASP A 449 27.47 -33.46 8.14
C ASP A 449 26.03 -33.92 7.85
N PRO A 450 25.78 -35.23 7.62
CA PRO A 450 24.42 -35.74 7.40
C PRO A 450 23.49 -35.57 8.61
N GLY A 451 24.02 -35.30 9.82
CA GLY A 451 23.25 -35.06 11.04
C GLY A 451 22.30 -33.85 10.95
N TYR A 452 22.57 -32.88 10.07
CA TYR A 452 21.67 -31.75 9.83
C TYR A 452 20.45 -32.11 8.96
N LEU A 453 20.54 -33.15 8.13
CA LEU A 453 19.53 -33.44 7.10
C LEU A 453 18.11 -33.73 7.65
N PRO A 454 17.91 -34.48 8.75
CA PRO A 454 16.57 -34.71 9.30
C PRO A 454 15.88 -33.41 9.75
N TRP A 455 16.65 -32.44 10.25
CA TRP A 455 16.14 -31.13 10.68
C TRP A 455 15.73 -30.29 9.48
N ILE A 456 16.58 -30.23 8.46
CA ILE A 456 16.34 -29.49 7.21
C ILE A 456 15.11 -30.05 6.47
N ASP A 457 15.01 -31.38 6.34
CA ASP A 457 13.87 -32.03 5.68
C ASP A 457 12.57 -31.87 6.49
N GLY A 458 12.63 -31.86 7.83
CA GLY A 458 11.47 -31.61 8.70
C GLY A 458 10.95 -30.17 8.63
N LEU A 459 11.83 -29.19 8.47
CA LEU A 459 11.46 -27.78 8.26
C LEU A 459 10.92 -27.53 6.86
N TYR A 460 11.49 -28.17 5.83
CA TYR A 460 10.91 -28.21 4.48
C TYR A 460 9.47 -28.75 4.51
N ASN A 461 9.26 -29.86 5.23
CA ASN A 461 7.95 -30.45 5.40
C ASN A 461 6.96 -29.51 6.10
N TRP A 462 7.36 -28.85 7.20
CA TRP A 462 6.55 -27.84 7.88
C TRP A 462 6.13 -26.69 6.95
N THR A 463 7.04 -26.25 6.08
CA THR A 463 6.82 -25.13 5.14
C THR A 463 5.70 -25.41 4.12
N LYS A 464 5.29 -26.68 3.91
CA LYS A 464 4.13 -27.06 3.09
C LYS A 464 2.76 -26.87 3.78
N HIS A 465 2.76 -26.68 5.09
CA HIS A 465 1.56 -26.80 5.94
C HIS A 465 1.20 -25.52 6.72
N PHE A 466 2.13 -24.58 6.92
CA PHE A 466 1.83 -23.31 7.60
C PHE A 466 0.97 -22.32 6.78
N VAL A 467 0.77 -22.59 5.48
CA VAL A 467 0.29 -21.61 4.49
C VAL A 467 -1.18 -21.13 4.61
N PHE A 468 -1.87 -21.45 5.70
CA PHE A 468 -3.21 -20.92 6.01
C PHE A 468 -3.49 -20.86 7.53
N THR A 469 -2.44 -20.72 8.34
CA THR A 469 -2.55 -20.64 9.81
C THR A 469 -2.69 -19.19 10.30
N ARG A 470 -2.74 -18.97 11.62
CA ARG A 470 -2.67 -17.62 12.23
C ARG A 470 -1.32 -16.94 11.90
N ASN A 471 -1.22 -15.63 12.16
CA ASN A 471 -0.07 -14.79 11.77
C ASN A 471 1.27 -15.39 12.19
N GLU A 472 2.27 -15.10 11.36
CA GLU A 472 3.66 -15.45 11.52
C GLU A 472 4.44 -14.45 12.41
N PHE A 473 3.72 -13.54 13.09
CA PHE A 473 4.19 -12.57 14.09
C PHE A 473 3.22 -12.48 15.28
N HIS A 474 3.74 -12.07 16.45
CA HIS A 474 3.03 -12.13 17.73
C HIS A 474 2.42 -10.81 18.19
N ASP A 475 2.69 -9.72 17.50
CA ASP A 475 2.08 -8.41 17.72
C ASP A 475 0.67 -8.32 17.11
N VAL A 476 0.37 -9.11 16.07
CA VAL A 476 -0.98 -9.19 15.47
C VAL A 476 -1.35 -10.64 15.12
N PRO A 477 -1.38 -11.59 16.08
CA PRO A 477 -1.47 -13.03 15.84
C PRO A 477 -2.67 -13.49 15.00
N SER A 478 -3.73 -12.69 14.89
CA SER A 478 -4.95 -13.01 14.15
C SER A 478 -4.89 -12.73 12.65
N SER A 479 -3.91 -11.96 12.14
CA SER A 479 -3.89 -11.48 10.75
C SER A 479 -2.55 -11.75 10.06
N PRO A 480 -2.45 -12.54 8.98
CA PRO A 480 -1.18 -12.75 8.26
C PRO A 480 -0.56 -11.46 7.73
N PHE A 481 0.77 -11.36 7.80
CA PHE A 481 1.56 -10.19 7.37
C PHE A 481 2.35 -10.48 6.09
N ALA A 482 2.39 -9.53 5.14
CA ALA A 482 3.09 -9.64 3.86
C ALA A 482 4.55 -10.05 4.04
N ILE A 483 5.14 -9.50 5.10
CA ILE A 483 6.51 -9.74 5.55
C ILE A 483 6.82 -11.24 5.82
N GLY A 484 5.83 -12.06 6.17
CA GLY A 484 5.98 -13.48 6.55
C GLY A 484 6.50 -14.41 5.45
N CYS A 485 6.44 -13.99 4.18
CA CYS A 485 7.03 -14.76 3.08
C CYS A 485 8.57 -14.75 3.06
N ASN A 486 9.24 -13.76 3.69
CA ASN A 486 10.63 -13.47 3.35
C ASN A 486 11.61 -14.58 3.79
N LEU A 487 11.56 -15.02 5.05
CA LEU A 487 12.46 -16.06 5.54
C LEU A 487 12.08 -17.47 5.04
N SER A 488 10.78 -17.74 4.85
CA SER A 488 10.30 -19.01 4.29
C SER A 488 10.70 -19.18 2.82
N CYS A 489 10.53 -18.14 1.97
CA CYS A 489 11.02 -18.15 0.60
C CYS A 489 12.55 -18.22 0.51
N ALA A 490 13.28 -17.47 1.36
CA ALA A 490 14.74 -17.53 1.41
C ALA A 490 15.24 -18.95 1.74
N PHE A 491 14.67 -19.60 2.76
CA PHE A 491 14.98 -20.99 3.11
C PHE A 491 14.74 -21.96 1.95
N LEU A 492 13.60 -21.85 1.25
CA LEU A 492 13.27 -22.73 0.13
C LEU A 492 14.23 -22.56 -1.06
N LEU A 493 14.67 -21.33 -1.33
CA LEU A 493 15.68 -21.05 -2.36
C LEU A 493 17.07 -21.57 -1.93
N ASP A 494 17.46 -21.42 -0.66
CA ASP A 494 18.70 -22.02 -0.12
C ASP A 494 18.67 -23.55 -0.16
N TYR A 495 17.52 -24.18 0.14
CA TYR A 495 17.29 -25.62 -0.02
C TYR A 495 17.49 -26.02 -1.49
N TYR A 496 16.88 -25.29 -2.43
CA TYR A 496 17.05 -25.54 -3.86
C TYR A 496 18.52 -25.51 -4.29
N PHE A 497 19.23 -24.41 -4.00
CA PHE A 497 20.62 -24.25 -4.43
C PHE A 497 21.57 -25.27 -3.78
N THR A 498 21.23 -25.80 -2.61
CA THR A 498 22.02 -26.82 -1.92
C THR A 498 21.75 -28.24 -2.42
N PHE A 499 20.49 -28.56 -2.78
CA PHE A 499 20.06 -29.94 -3.03
C PHE A 499 19.59 -30.24 -4.46
N LYS A 500 19.56 -29.28 -5.39
CA LYS A 500 19.11 -29.51 -6.79
C LYS A 500 19.86 -30.60 -7.56
N TYR A 501 21.11 -30.90 -7.17
CA TYR A 501 21.93 -31.99 -7.72
C TYR A 501 22.09 -33.19 -6.77
N ASP A 502 21.44 -33.17 -5.59
CA ASP A 502 21.46 -34.28 -4.65
C ASP A 502 20.57 -35.44 -5.18
N PRO A 503 21.09 -36.69 -5.27
CA PRO A 503 20.32 -37.81 -5.83
C PRO A 503 19.02 -38.14 -5.08
N GLN A 504 18.93 -37.84 -3.79
CA GLN A 504 17.76 -38.13 -2.95
C GLN A 504 16.81 -36.94 -2.84
N ARG A 505 17.33 -35.71 -2.92
CA ARG A 505 16.57 -34.46 -2.66
C ARG A 505 16.31 -33.61 -3.90
N SER A 506 16.86 -33.92 -5.07
CA SER A 506 16.68 -33.10 -6.27
C SER A 506 15.21 -32.86 -6.68
N GLN A 507 14.28 -33.77 -6.36
CA GLN A 507 12.85 -33.52 -6.58
C GLN A 507 12.28 -32.52 -5.57
N LYS A 508 12.48 -32.76 -4.26
CA LYS A 508 12.11 -31.78 -3.21
C LYS A 508 12.68 -30.40 -3.46
N ALA A 509 13.92 -30.33 -3.98
CA ALA A 509 14.56 -29.08 -4.35
C ALA A 509 13.80 -28.37 -5.47
N ARG A 510 13.36 -29.07 -6.53
CA ARG A 510 12.50 -28.48 -7.58
C ARG A 510 11.18 -27.99 -6.98
N ASP A 511 10.53 -28.84 -6.19
CA ASP A 511 9.26 -28.54 -5.53
C ASP A 511 9.37 -27.31 -4.59
N ALA A 512 10.53 -27.10 -3.95
CA ALA A 512 10.81 -25.94 -3.09
C ALA A 512 10.74 -24.60 -3.86
N VAL A 513 11.17 -24.56 -5.13
CA VAL A 513 11.13 -23.33 -5.95
C VAL A 513 9.69 -22.99 -6.33
N ASP A 514 8.88 -24.00 -6.68
CA ASP A 514 7.45 -23.81 -6.95
C ASP A 514 6.70 -23.41 -5.66
N LEU A 515 7.03 -24.01 -4.51
CA LEU A 515 6.46 -23.65 -3.21
C LEU A 515 6.82 -22.21 -2.79
N ALA A 516 8.05 -21.75 -3.05
CA ALA A 516 8.44 -20.36 -2.80
C ALA A 516 7.64 -19.37 -3.68
N ARG A 517 7.31 -19.75 -4.92
CA ARG A 517 6.41 -18.95 -5.79
C ARG A 517 4.98 -18.92 -5.22
N ALA A 518 4.44 -20.07 -4.82
CA ALA A 518 3.09 -20.15 -4.25
C ALA A 518 2.98 -19.34 -2.94
N ILE A 519 3.94 -19.49 -2.02
CA ILE A 519 4.02 -18.70 -0.80
C ILE A 519 4.07 -17.21 -1.12
N LEU A 520 4.91 -16.77 -2.05
CA LEU A 520 4.97 -15.36 -2.42
C LEU A 520 3.62 -14.81 -2.89
N TYR A 521 2.86 -15.58 -3.70
CA TYR A 521 1.51 -15.17 -4.11
C TYR A 521 0.53 -15.01 -2.93
N ARG A 522 0.63 -15.83 -1.87
CA ARG A 522 -0.18 -15.67 -0.64
C ARG A 522 0.00 -14.29 0.00
N TYR A 523 1.25 -13.81 0.02
CA TYR A 523 1.65 -12.58 0.70
C TYR A 523 1.83 -11.37 -0.23
N MET A 524 1.28 -11.44 -1.45
CA MET A 524 1.29 -10.36 -2.43
C MET A 524 -0.14 -9.85 -2.73
N PRO A 525 -0.86 -9.28 -1.74
CA PRO A 525 -2.18 -8.65 -1.95
C PRO A 525 -1.99 -7.31 -2.68
N ILE A 526 -1.81 -7.41 -3.98
CA ILE A 526 -1.51 -6.29 -4.86
C ILE A 526 -2.76 -5.79 -5.57
N TRP A 527 -2.92 -4.48 -5.69
CA TRP A 527 -3.90 -3.87 -6.59
C TRP A 527 -3.41 -4.04 -8.05
N PRO A 528 -4.05 -4.87 -8.91
CA PRO A 528 -3.59 -5.04 -10.30
C PRO A 528 -3.97 -3.86 -11.21
N SER A 529 -4.82 -2.98 -10.70
CA SER A 529 -5.39 -1.80 -11.35
C SER A 529 -5.72 -0.75 -10.29
N ASP A 530 -6.05 0.45 -10.74
CA ASP A 530 -6.77 1.42 -9.92
C ASP A 530 -8.10 0.83 -9.41
N ASN A 531 -8.60 1.33 -8.28
CA ASN A 531 -9.79 0.85 -7.58
C ASN A 531 -10.98 1.84 -7.62
N ASP A 532 -10.74 3.15 -7.80
CA ASP A 532 -11.81 4.14 -7.85
C ASP A 532 -11.54 5.34 -8.78
N GLU A 533 -11.86 5.16 -10.06
CA GLU A 533 -11.84 6.21 -11.12
C GLU A 533 -12.48 7.58 -10.74
N ALA A 534 -13.27 7.65 -9.67
CA ALA A 534 -13.97 8.86 -9.26
C ALA A 534 -13.15 9.81 -8.36
N ASP A 535 -11.99 9.39 -7.84
CA ASP A 535 -11.09 10.25 -7.07
C ASP A 535 -9.86 10.72 -7.89
N ASN A 536 -8.69 10.89 -7.25
CA ASN A 536 -7.42 11.29 -7.85
C ASN A 536 -6.22 10.54 -7.25
N LEU A 537 -6.46 9.34 -6.70
CA LEU A 537 -5.47 8.36 -6.30
C LEU A 537 -5.31 7.34 -7.45
N ASP A 538 -4.17 6.65 -7.50
CA ASP A 538 -3.97 5.47 -8.35
C ASP A 538 -3.51 4.35 -7.42
N SER A 539 -4.40 3.39 -7.13
CA SER A 539 -4.05 2.27 -6.27
C SER A 539 -3.13 1.25 -6.93
N ALA A 540 -2.97 1.29 -8.26
CA ALA A 540 -2.31 0.23 -9.01
C ALA A 540 -0.89 -0.06 -8.48
N PHE A 541 -0.54 -1.34 -8.43
CA PHE A 541 0.74 -1.87 -7.93
C PHE A 541 1.08 -1.58 -6.47
N LEU A 542 0.25 -0.88 -5.71
CA LEU A 542 0.45 -0.81 -4.27
C LEU A 542 0.09 -2.16 -3.62
N LEU A 543 0.56 -2.40 -2.40
CA LEU A 543 0.23 -3.61 -1.63
C LEU A 543 -0.22 -3.26 -0.22
N GLU A 544 -1.12 -4.08 0.30
CA GLU A 544 -1.57 -4.05 1.68
C GLU A 544 -0.62 -4.84 2.60
N PRO A 545 -0.31 -4.37 3.83
CA PRO A 545 0.70 -5.01 4.68
C PRO A 545 0.20 -6.25 5.41
N ASN A 546 -1.07 -6.30 5.83
CA ASN A 546 -1.65 -7.45 6.54
C ASN A 546 -3.19 -7.49 6.42
N SER A 547 -3.79 -8.59 6.89
CA SER A 547 -5.24 -8.79 6.80
C SER A 547 -6.08 -8.12 7.88
N GLY A 548 -5.47 -7.42 8.84
CA GLY A 548 -6.16 -6.82 10.00
C GLY A 548 -6.96 -5.58 9.64
N ARG A 549 -7.92 -5.22 10.50
CA ARG A 549 -8.80 -4.06 10.28
C ARG A 549 -8.03 -2.74 10.10
N ASP A 550 -6.91 -2.57 10.83
CA ASP A 550 -6.23 -1.27 10.98
C ASP A 550 -5.39 -0.93 9.74
N TRP A 551 -5.17 -1.92 8.87
CA TRP A 551 -4.53 -1.79 7.56
C TRP A 551 -5.46 -2.14 6.40
N ALA A 552 -6.75 -2.40 6.67
CA ALA A 552 -7.69 -2.75 5.62
C ALA A 552 -7.98 -1.57 4.67
N GLY A 553 -7.77 -1.79 3.38
CA GLY A 553 -7.90 -0.76 2.35
C GLY A 553 -6.74 0.24 2.36
N LEU A 554 -5.59 -0.13 2.94
CA LEU A 554 -4.38 0.70 2.98
C LEU A 554 -3.27 0.12 2.11
N ALA A 555 -2.46 1.01 1.54
CA ALA A 555 -1.13 0.66 1.07
C ALA A 555 -0.07 1.01 2.12
N CYS A 556 0.95 0.17 2.27
CA CYS A 556 2.01 0.37 3.27
C CYS A 556 3.40 0.24 2.65
N ALA A 557 4.35 1.02 3.16
CA ALA A 557 5.76 0.78 2.89
C ALA A 557 6.37 -0.23 3.87
N ASN A 558 6.17 -0.05 5.18
CA ASN A 558 6.88 -0.72 6.27
C ASN A 558 7.04 -2.24 6.07
N GLU A 559 5.98 -3.02 6.30
CA GLU A 559 6.01 -4.50 6.22
C GLU A 559 6.23 -5.01 4.80
N VAL A 560 5.77 -4.25 3.79
CA VAL A 560 5.83 -4.64 2.38
C VAL A 560 7.24 -4.43 1.79
N HIS A 561 8.03 -3.50 2.33
CA HIS A 561 9.35 -3.14 1.80
C HIS A 561 10.29 -4.33 1.65
N TRP A 562 10.30 -5.23 2.65
CA TRP A 562 11.13 -6.44 2.62
C TRP A 562 10.63 -7.48 1.60
N VAL A 563 9.32 -7.51 1.30
CA VAL A 563 8.72 -8.39 0.28
C VAL A 563 9.26 -8.07 -1.11
N LEU A 564 9.70 -6.83 -1.37
CA LEU A 564 10.23 -6.44 -2.67
C LEU A 564 11.54 -7.17 -3.03
N ASP A 565 12.38 -7.41 -2.03
CA ASP A 565 13.59 -8.23 -2.17
C ASP A 565 13.19 -9.67 -2.55
N THR A 566 12.21 -10.24 -1.85
CA THR A 566 11.69 -11.61 -2.09
C THR A 566 11.03 -11.78 -3.47
N ILE A 567 10.21 -10.82 -3.93
CA ILE A 567 9.62 -10.84 -5.28
C ILE A 567 10.73 -10.92 -6.34
N THR A 568 11.79 -10.12 -6.19
CA THR A 568 12.89 -10.10 -7.14
C THR A 568 13.70 -11.40 -7.12
N GLN A 569 13.97 -11.93 -5.93
CA GLN A 569 14.65 -13.21 -5.72
C GLN A 569 13.88 -14.37 -6.37
N VAL A 570 12.58 -14.51 -6.08
CA VAL A 570 11.74 -15.55 -6.67
C VAL A 570 11.62 -15.37 -8.19
N TYR A 571 11.44 -14.14 -8.69
CA TYR A 571 11.40 -13.88 -10.13
C TYR A 571 12.66 -14.36 -10.86
N VAL A 572 13.88 -13.99 -10.43
CA VAL A 572 15.10 -14.32 -11.20
C VAL A 572 15.41 -15.83 -11.24
N HIS A 573 14.87 -16.60 -10.30
CA HIS A 573 15.01 -18.07 -10.26
C HIS A 573 13.83 -18.84 -10.86
N THR A 574 12.64 -18.26 -10.94
CA THR A 574 11.44 -18.89 -11.56
C THR A 574 11.23 -18.49 -13.03
N GLY A 575 11.56 -17.25 -13.38
CA GLY A 575 11.20 -16.63 -14.66
C GLY A 575 9.73 -16.18 -14.73
N ASP A 576 9.00 -16.10 -13.60
CA ASP A 576 7.60 -15.66 -13.63
C ASP A 576 7.50 -14.16 -13.98
N LYS A 577 7.17 -13.88 -15.23
CA LYS A 577 7.00 -12.52 -15.77
C LYS A 577 5.94 -11.69 -15.06
N LYS A 578 4.97 -12.31 -14.37
CA LYS A 578 3.95 -11.57 -13.61
C LYS A 578 4.60 -10.87 -12.40
N LEU A 579 5.52 -11.55 -11.73
CA LEU A 579 6.33 -10.98 -10.64
C LEU A 579 7.24 -9.84 -11.13
N ASN A 580 7.86 -9.98 -12.31
CA ASN A 580 8.65 -8.92 -12.93
C ASN A 580 7.81 -7.67 -13.27
N TYR A 581 6.65 -7.88 -13.89
CA TYR A 581 5.68 -6.83 -14.19
C TYR A 581 5.23 -6.10 -12.92
N TYR A 582 4.80 -6.84 -11.90
CA TYR A 582 4.39 -6.24 -10.63
C TYR A 582 5.55 -5.48 -9.98
N MET A 583 6.75 -6.06 -9.89
CA MET A 583 7.94 -5.37 -9.36
C MET A 583 8.21 -4.03 -10.04
N LYS A 584 8.15 -3.97 -11.38
CA LYS A 584 8.34 -2.72 -12.13
C LYS A 584 7.31 -1.66 -11.78
N GLY A 585 6.03 -2.01 -11.70
CA GLY A 585 4.97 -1.06 -11.34
C GLY A 585 5.02 -0.63 -9.88
N ILE A 586 5.37 -1.55 -8.96
CA ILE A 586 5.57 -1.26 -7.54
C ILE A 586 6.67 -0.20 -7.38
N LEU A 587 7.84 -0.42 -7.98
CA LEU A 587 8.99 0.48 -7.87
C LEU A 587 8.78 1.83 -8.56
N GLU A 588 7.87 1.93 -9.53
CA GLU A 588 7.48 3.20 -10.13
C GLU A 588 6.59 4.04 -9.20
N ARG A 589 5.74 3.41 -8.39
CA ARG A 589 4.76 4.08 -7.52
C ARG A 589 5.16 4.14 -6.04
N TRP A 590 6.20 3.43 -5.62
CA TRP A 590 6.60 3.30 -4.21
C TRP A 590 6.75 4.64 -3.49
N TYR A 591 7.22 5.67 -4.20
CA TYR A 591 7.39 7.01 -3.65
C TYR A 591 6.08 7.61 -3.09
N LEU A 592 4.89 7.19 -3.55
CA LEU A 592 3.59 7.68 -3.04
C LEU A 592 3.40 7.41 -1.54
N LEU A 593 4.12 6.43 -1.01
CA LEU A 593 4.06 5.98 0.38
C LEU A 593 4.92 6.83 1.35
N TYR A 594 5.60 7.89 0.88
CA TYR A 594 6.16 8.89 1.82
C TYR A 594 5.05 9.51 2.68
N ARG A 595 5.35 9.87 3.92
CA ARG A 595 4.45 10.59 4.85
C ARG A 595 4.24 12.04 4.43
N ASP A 596 3.24 12.74 4.98
CA ASP A 596 3.12 14.21 4.87
C ASP A 596 4.07 14.94 5.85
N GLU A 597 5.36 14.65 5.72
CA GLU A 597 6.45 15.36 6.39
C GLU A 597 7.28 16.13 5.35
N TYR A 598 7.73 17.35 5.70
CA TYR A 598 8.43 18.22 4.74
C TYR A 598 9.92 18.29 5.01
N HIS A 599 10.71 17.88 4.01
CA HIS A 599 12.15 18.12 3.90
C HIS A 599 12.44 18.86 2.59
N ARG A 600 13.64 19.43 2.37
CA ARG A 600 13.90 20.22 1.14
C ARG A 600 14.09 19.37 -0.10
N SER A 601 14.64 18.17 0.04
CA SER A 601 14.94 17.25 -1.06
C SER A 601 14.89 15.80 -0.57
N VAL A 602 14.82 14.84 -1.50
CA VAL A 602 14.86 13.40 -1.21
C VAL A 602 16.07 13.02 -0.33
N MET A 603 17.21 13.68 -0.53
CA MET A 603 18.44 13.44 0.25
C MET A 603 18.42 13.90 1.72
N GLU A 604 17.45 14.73 2.11
CA GLU A 604 17.22 15.18 3.49
C GLU A 604 16.24 14.27 4.26
N TYR A 605 15.47 13.38 3.61
CA TYR A 605 14.54 12.48 4.30
C TYR A 605 15.25 11.32 5.05
N PRO A 606 14.79 10.97 6.26
CA PRO A 606 15.26 9.82 7.03
C PRO A 606 14.69 8.49 6.53
N ARG A 607 15.17 7.36 7.05
CA ARG A 607 14.57 6.02 6.83
C ARG A 607 13.11 5.94 7.28
N SER A 608 12.76 6.68 8.32
CA SER A 608 11.40 6.75 8.86
C SER A 608 10.40 7.46 7.94
N ALA A 609 10.82 8.06 6.83
CA ALA A 609 9.98 8.96 6.02
C ALA A 609 8.76 8.35 5.31
N PHE A 610 8.57 7.03 5.41
CA PHE A 610 7.45 6.32 4.81
C PHE A 610 6.34 6.01 5.81
N THR A 611 5.12 5.90 5.27
CA THR A 611 3.90 5.62 6.03
C THR A 611 3.66 4.12 6.18
N GLU A 612 3.10 3.74 7.32
CA GLU A 612 2.52 2.41 7.56
C GLU A 612 1.12 2.25 6.92
N GLY A 613 0.52 3.34 6.43
CA GLY A 613 -0.79 3.27 5.82
C GLY A 613 -1.14 4.53 5.03
N LEU A 614 -1.38 4.37 3.72
CA LEU A 614 -2.03 5.31 2.82
C LEU A 614 -3.44 4.77 2.53
N GLY A 615 -4.48 5.52 2.89
CA GLY A 615 -5.87 5.11 2.68
C GLY A 615 -6.29 5.18 1.22
N LEU A 616 -6.71 4.05 0.64
CA LEU A 616 -7.12 3.92 -0.76
C LEU A 616 -8.63 3.81 -0.96
N PHE A 617 -9.42 3.78 0.12
CA PHE A 617 -10.88 3.76 0.03
C PHE A 617 -11.55 4.32 1.30
N ASP A 618 -12.86 4.57 1.21
CA ASP A 618 -13.66 5.04 2.34
C ASP A 618 -13.76 4.00 3.46
N GLY A 619 -13.83 4.46 4.70
CA GLY A 619 -13.87 3.61 5.90
C GLY A 619 -12.50 3.14 6.39
N SER A 620 -11.43 3.27 5.58
CA SER A 620 -10.07 2.93 5.96
C SER A 620 -9.52 3.81 7.10
N GLY A 621 -8.53 3.31 7.85
CA GLY A 621 -8.09 3.89 9.14
C GLY A 621 -7.74 5.39 9.15
N PRO A 622 -6.81 5.88 8.29
CA PRO A 622 -6.48 7.30 8.14
C PRO A 622 -7.45 8.05 7.21
N GLY A 623 -8.44 7.37 6.64
CA GLY A 623 -9.33 7.88 5.59
C GLY A 623 -8.68 7.90 4.19
N ARG A 624 -9.53 7.99 3.15
CA ARG A 624 -9.13 8.06 1.74
C ARG A 624 -8.15 9.22 1.50
N GLY A 625 -7.00 8.93 0.90
CA GLY A 625 -5.89 9.87 0.67
C GLY A 625 -5.06 10.24 1.92
N GLY A 626 -5.56 9.92 3.12
CA GLY A 626 -4.89 10.13 4.39
C GLY A 626 -3.71 9.19 4.58
N ARG A 627 -2.75 9.60 5.42
CA ARG A 627 -1.54 8.83 5.75
C ARG A 627 -1.35 8.74 7.26
N TYR A 628 -0.91 7.59 7.75
CA TYR A 628 -0.38 7.48 9.11
C TYR A 628 0.93 8.27 9.24
N ASN A 629 1.18 8.83 10.44
CA ASN A 629 2.38 9.59 10.78
C ASN A 629 3.52 8.72 11.35
N PHE A 630 3.39 7.39 11.26
CA PHE A 630 4.36 6.38 11.67
C PHE A 630 4.62 5.38 10.52
N GLY A 631 5.47 4.37 10.74
CA GLY A 631 6.02 3.45 9.73
C GLY A 631 7.50 3.73 9.40
N CYS A 632 8.11 2.96 8.50
CA CYS A 632 9.40 3.30 7.91
C CYS A 632 9.60 2.65 6.53
N ALA A 633 10.77 2.87 5.92
CA ALA A 633 11.31 1.99 4.88
C ALA A 633 12.76 1.65 5.21
N ASP A 634 13.19 0.45 4.81
CA ASP A 634 14.58 0.02 4.96
C ASP A 634 15.37 0.34 3.66
N ILE A 635 16.51 -0.30 3.48
CA ILE A 635 17.25 -0.33 2.22
C ILE A 635 16.65 -1.34 1.24
N LEU A 636 16.72 -1.05 -0.07
CA LEU A 636 16.39 -1.99 -1.15
C LEU A 636 17.67 -2.50 -1.83
N PRO A 637 18.38 -3.48 -1.23
CA PRO A 637 19.69 -3.89 -1.71
C PRO A 637 19.67 -4.56 -3.08
N PHE A 638 18.59 -5.23 -3.50
CA PHE A 638 18.51 -5.88 -4.83
C PHE A 638 18.10 -4.93 -5.96
N HIS A 639 17.67 -3.71 -5.64
CA HIS A 639 17.14 -2.74 -6.60
C HIS A 639 18.01 -1.48 -6.71
N TYR A 640 18.46 -0.89 -5.60
CA TYR A 640 19.21 0.36 -5.64
C TYR A 640 20.69 0.16 -6.04
N PRO A 641 21.24 0.92 -7.02
CA PRO A 641 22.64 0.80 -7.43
C PRO A 641 23.64 1.18 -6.31
N ILE A 642 24.45 0.21 -5.89
CA ILE A 642 25.35 0.32 -4.73
C ILE A 642 26.52 1.28 -5.00
N GLY A 643 26.91 2.06 -3.99
CA GLY A 643 28.11 2.92 -4.05
C GLY A 643 28.06 3.93 -5.20
N LYS A 644 29.07 3.92 -6.07
CA LYS A 644 29.13 4.79 -7.26
C LYS A 644 28.47 4.18 -8.52
N SER A 645 27.99 2.94 -8.47
CA SER A 645 27.38 2.31 -9.66
C SER A 645 26.12 3.07 -10.11
N LEU A 646 25.88 3.10 -11.43
CA LEU A 646 24.66 3.68 -12.00
C LEU A 646 23.65 2.61 -12.42
N LEU A 647 24.07 1.36 -12.49
CA LEU A 647 23.24 0.20 -12.81
C LEU A 647 23.30 -0.81 -11.65
N ARG A 648 22.13 -1.26 -11.20
CA ARG A 648 21.96 -2.47 -10.39
C ARG A 648 21.53 -3.60 -11.31
N VAL A 649 22.10 -4.79 -11.12
CA VAL A 649 21.62 -6.03 -11.72
C VAL A 649 21.48 -7.11 -10.64
N THR A 650 20.33 -7.77 -10.61
CA THR A 650 20.10 -8.98 -9.82
C THR A 650 19.82 -10.11 -10.80
N ALA A 651 20.62 -11.17 -10.75
CA ALA A 651 20.66 -12.25 -11.73
C ALA A 651 20.26 -13.59 -11.12
N GLY A 652 19.68 -14.49 -11.92
CA GLY A 652 19.29 -15.84 -11.48
C GLY A 652 19.22 -16.81 -12.66
N GLU A 653 18.80 -18.05 -12.41
CA GLU A 653 18.83 -19.12 -13.42
C GLU A 653 17.85 -18.93 -14.59
N LYS A 654 16.79 -18.13 -14.38
CA LYS A 654 15.65 -17.99 -15.31
C LYS A 654 15.40 -16.55 -15.75
N GLY A 655 16.11 -15.58 -15.19
CA GLY A 655 15.97 -14.18 -15.56
C GLY A 655 16.97 -13.28 -14.85
N ALA A 656 16.84 -11.99 -15.14
CA ALA A 656 17.57 -10.93 -14.46
C ALA A 656 16.64 -9.72 -14.29
N PHE A 657 16.88 -8.95 -13.24
CA PHE A 657 16.23 -7.69 -12.93
C PHE A 657 17.27 -6.57 -12.89
N ALA A 658 16.89 -5.35 -13.27
CA ALA A 658 17.80 -4.21 -13.29
C ALA A 658 17.10 -2.89 -12.98
N CYS A 659 17.85 -1.97 -12.36
CA CYS A 659 17.41 -0.59 -12.09
C CYS A 659 18.54 0.42 -12.31
N ASN A 660 18.19 1.69 -12.42
CA ASN A 660 19.14 2.80 -12.47
C ASN A 660 19.06 3.66 -11.20
N LYS A 661 19.99 4.63 -11.10
CA LYS A 661 19.84 5.80 -10.25
C LYS A 661 20.29 7.04 -11.02
N LYS A 662 19.64 8.18 -10.76
CA LYS A 662 19.79 9.44 -11.54
C LYS A 662 19.21 9.33 -12.95
N GLY A 663 17.95 8.93 -13.02
CA GLY A 663 17.18 8.84 -14.25
C GLY A 663 17.31 7.52 -15.00
N VAL A 664 16.50 7.39 -16.05
CA VAL A 664 16.38 6.21 -16.91
C VAL A 664 17.38 6.27 -18.07
N HIS A 665 18.47 5.51 -17.97
CA HIS A 665 19.61 5.63 -18.91
C HIS A 665 20.23 4.30 -19.37
N THR A 666 20.11 3.18 -18.63
CA THR A 666 20.77 1.91 -18.94
C THR A 666 19.87 0.71 -18.68
N TYR A 667 19.78 -0.21 -19.64
CA TYR A 667 19.11 -1.51 -19.50
C TYR A 667 20.04 -2.67 -19.90
N ILE A 668 19.60 -3.91 -19.66
CA ILE A 668 20.34 -5.14 -20.00
C ILE A 668 19.61 -5.96 -21.07
N THR A 669 20.38 -6.71 -21.85
CA THR A 669 19.95 -7.58 -22.96
C THR A 669 20.85 -8.82 -23.03
N ASP A 670 20.58 -9.76 -23.94
CA ASP A 670 21.40 -10.95 -24.19
C ASP A 670 21.76 -11.74 -22.92
N TYR A 671 20.82 -11.86 -21.95
CA TYR A 671 21.10 -12.57 -20.70
C TYR A 671 21.33 -14.06 -20.97
N ARG A 672 22.41 -14.61 -20.42
CA ARG A 672 22.74 -16.04 -20.50
C ARG A 672 23.08 -16.56 -19.11
N TYR A 673 22.70 -17.81 -18.88
CA TYR A 673 23.04 -18.58 -17.69
C TYR A 673 23.66 -19.92 -18.12
N THR A 674 24.75 -20.31 -17.48
CA THR A 674 25.27 -21.68 -17.46
C THR A 674 25.32 -22.16 -16.00
N PRO A 675 25.30 -23.49 -15.74
CA PRO A 675 25.30 -24.04 -14.38
C PRO A 675 26.37 -23.44 -13.46
N ASP A 676 26.16 -23.56 -12.15
CA ASP A 676 27.03 -23.02 -11.10
C ASP A 676 27.10 -21.48 -11.02
N ALA A 677 25.96 -20.79 -11.23
CA ALA A 677 25.89 -19.31 -11.15
C ALA A 677 26.90 -18.59 -12.07
N ASN A 678 27.17 -19.19 -13.23
CA ASN A 678 27.92 -18.54 -14.30
C ASN A 678 26.92 -17.80 -15.20
N PHE A 679 27.09 -16.49 -15.42
CA PHE A 679 26.12 -15.69 -16.18
C PHE A 679 26.74 -14.51 -16.92
N SER A 680 26.05 -14.04 -17.96
CA SER A 680 26.45 -12.86 -18.74
C SER A 680 25.26 -12.02 -19.16
N PHE A 681 25.45 -10.72 -19.35
CA PHE A 681 24.47 -9.83 -19.99
C PHE A 681 25.17 -8.75 -20.81
N ARG A 682 24.51 -8.31 -21.88
CA ARG A 682 24.90 -7.12 -22.64
C ARG A 682 24.27 -5.86 -22.05
N VAL A 683 25.09 -4.84 -21.84
CA VAL A 683 24.68 -3.50 -21.41
C VAL A 683 24.23 -2.68 -22.62
N LYS A 684 23.13 -1.93 -22.45
CA LYS A 684 22.63 -0.94 -23.40
C LYS A 684 22.37 0.38 -22.70
N SER A 685 23.07 1.44 -23.09
CA SER A 685 23.07 2.72 -22.37
C SER A 685 22.98 3.95 -23.28
N LYS A 686 22.37 5.02 -22.76
CA LYS A 686 22.43 6.38 -23.30
C LYS A 686 23.61 7.19 -22.75
N LEU A 687 24.34 6.66 -21.77
CA LEU A 687 25.50 7.32 -21.17
C LEU A 687 26.70 7.29 -22.13
N LYS A 688 27.41 8.42 -22.23
CA LYS A 688 28.61 8.56 -23.07
C LYS A 688 29.89 8.19 -22.34
N GLU A 689 29.92 8.42 -21.03
CA GLU A 689 31.06 8.11 -20.16
C GLU A 689 30.93 6.71 -19.56
N PRO A 690 32.04 6.01 -19.27
CA PRO A 690 32.01 4.74 -18.57
C PRO A 690 31.42 4.87 -17.17
N PHE A 691 30.78 3.80 -16.69
CA PHE A 691 30.14 3.75 -15.38
C PHE A 691 30.33 2.39 -14.70
N ASP A 692 30.06 2.37 -13.40
CA ASP A 692 30.19 1.15 -12.59
C ASP A 692 28.83 0.43 -12.47
N VAL A 693 28.87 -0.88 -12.26
CA VAL A 693 27.70 -1.78 -12.16
C VAL A 693 27.78 -2.60 -10.87
N SER A 694 26.68 -2.68 -10.11
CA SER A 694 26.57 -3.54 -8.92
C SER A 694 25.69 -4.76 -9.20
N ILE A 695 26.24 -5.95 -9.03
CA ILE A 695 25.65 -7.22 -9.47
C ILE A 695 25.49 -8.17 -8.28
N THR A 696 24.37 -8.89 -8.22
CA THR A 696 24.14 -9.97 -7.24
C THR A 696 23.50 -11.18 -7.89
N PHE A 697 23.93 -12.38 -7.51
CA PHE A 697 23.23 -13.64 -7.77
C PHE A 697 22.85 -14.24 -6.41
N PRO A 698 21.61 -14.09 -5.94
CA PRO A 698 21.25 -14.47 -4.58
C PRO A 698 21.34 -15.99 -4.36
N PHE A 699 21.49 -16.40 -3.10
CA PHE A 699 21.62 -17.79 -2.65
C PHE A 699 22.83 -18.58 -3.22
N TYR A 700 23.82 -17.90 -3.82
CA TYR A 700 25.02 -18.55 -4.34
C TYR A 700 26.29 -17.73 -4.05
N ASN A 701 27.37 -18.37 -3.60
CA ASN A 701 28.66 -17.70 -3.39
C ASN A 701 29.43 -17.57 -4.72
N ILE A 702 29.54 -16.34 -5.25
CA ILE A 702 30.26 -16.03 -6.49
C ILE A 702 31.70 -15.50 -6.27
N THR A 703 32.20 -15.47 -5.03
CA THR A 703 33.49 -14.81 -4.69
C THR A 703 34.75 -15.44 -5.30
N GLN A 704 34.64 -16.63 -5.90
CA GLN A 704 35.72 -17.31 -6.61
C GLN A 704 35.57 -17.28 -8.14
N LYS A 705 34.54 -16.61 -8.66
CA LYS A 705 34.31 -16.53 -10.11
C LYS A 705 35.23 -15.47 -10.74
N PRO A 706 35.83 -15.74 -11.91
CA PRO A 706 36.47 -14.70 -12.73
C PRO A 706 35.42 -13.68 -13.21
N VAL A 707 35.86 -12.47 -13.55
CA VAL A 707 35.01 -11.41 -14.09
C VAL A 707 35.69 -10.80 -15.30
N LYS A 708 34.96 -10.66 -16.40
CA LYS A 708 35.48 -10.15 -17.67
C LYS A 708 34.46 -9.30 -18.41
N ILE A 709 34.96 -8.43 -19.27
CA ILE A 709 34.16 -7.62 -20.20
C ILE A 709 34.51 -8.05 -21.62
N VAL A 710 33.49 -8.32 -22.45
CA VAL A 710 33.67 -8.45 -23.90
C VAL A 710 33.22 -7.15 -24.56
N ARG A 711 34.17 -6.44 -25.18
CA ARG A 711 33.98 -5.13 -25.83
C ARG A 711 34.30 -5.26 -27.32
N GLY A 712 33.27 -5.24 -28.16
CA GLY A 712 33.40 -5.66 -29.55
C GLY A 712 33.94 -7.09 -29.63
N ASP A 713 35.02 -7.29 -30.38
CA ASP A 713 35.71 -8.59 -30.51
C ASP A 713 36.78 -8.84 -29.43
N THR A 714 36.98 -7.90 -28.49
CA THR A 714 38.03 -7.99 -27.45
C THR A 714 37.46 -8.52 -26.13
N GLN A 715 38.02 -9.61 -25.61
CA GLN A 715 37.77 -10.08 -24.24
C GLN A 715 38.82 -9.50 -23.29
N ILE A 716 38.36 -8.83 -22.23
CA ILE A 716 39.17 -8.16 -21.21
C ILE A 716 38.91 -8.85 -19.87
N GLU A 717 39.86 -9.67 -19.41
CA GLU A 717 39.85 -10.20 -18.04
C GLU A 717 40.10 -9.06 -17.05
N LEU A 718 39.26 -8.93 -16.02
CA LEU A 718 39.38 -7.84 -15.04
C LEU A 718 40.26 -8.26 -13.85
N VAL A 719 41.09 -7.33 -13.37
CA VAL A 719 41.90 -7.52 -12.18
C VAL A 719 41.11 -7.16 -10.91
N LYS A 720 41.14 -8.03 -9.90
CA LYS A 720 40.48 -7.81 -8.61
C LYS A 720 41.11 -6.64 -7.86
N GLY A 721 40.29 -5.68 -7.45
CA GLY A 721 40.71 -4.41 -6.83
C GLY A 721 40.70 -3.23 -7.81
N GLU A 722 41.01 -3.49 -9.09
CA GLU A 722 41.18 -2.47 -10.14
C GLU A 722 39.98 -2.40 -11.09
N GLY A 723 39.58 -3.53 -11.68
CA GLY A 723 38.42 -3.64 -12.59
C GLY A 723 37.15 -4.17 -11.92
N TYR A 724 37.28 -4.94 -10.82
CA TYR A 724 36.13 -5.38 -10.03
C TYR A 724 36.45 -5.52 -8.54
N LYS A 725 35.43 -5.49 -7.67
CA LYS A 725 35.54 -5.65 -6.21
C LYS A 725 34.55 -6.71 -5.72
N LEU A 726 35.01 -7.47 -4.72
CA LEU A 726 34.25 -8.48 -4.00
C LEU A 726 34.31 -8.16 -2.51
N TYR A 727 33.25 -8.49 -1.77
CA TYR A 727 33.12 -8.18 -0.36
C TYR A 727 32.95 -9.49 0.42
N ALA A 728 33.79 -9.74 1.43
CA ALA A 728 33.72 -10.98 2.22
C ALA A 728 32.39 -11.15 2.97
N THR A 729 31.73 -10.02 3.27
CA THR A 729 30.42 -9.93 3.90
C THR A 729 29.25 -10.07 2.92
N SER A 730 29.51 -10.09 1.61
CA SER A 730 28.44 -10.14 0.60
C SER A 730 28.79 -11.16 -0.48
N PRO A 731 28.87 -12.47 -0.14
CA PRO A 731 29.39 -13.50 -1.04
C PRO A 731 28.57 -13.71 -2.31
N SER A 732 27.30 -13.31 -2.33
CA SER A 732 26.44 -13.30 -3.52
C SER A 732 26.73 -12.20 -4.54
N SER A 733 27.63 -11.25 -4.21
CA SER A 733 27.65 -9.93 -4.83
C SER A 733 29.03 -9.50 -5.35
N VAL A 734 29.02 -8.78 -6.48
CA VAL A 734 30.21 -8.25 -7.16
C VAL A 734 29.99 -6.84 -7.69
N TYR A 735 31.03 -6.02 -7.64
CA TYR A 735 31.04 -4.65 -8.15
C TYR A 735 31.99 -4.55 -9.34
N VAL A 736 31.51 -4.15 -10.52
CA VAL A 736 32.30 -4.08 -11.76
C VAL A 736 32.47 -2.62 -12.15
N MET A 737 33.68 -2.21 -12.53
CA MET A 737 34.03 -0.83 -12.83
C MET A 737 34.29 -0.61 -14.33
N ASN A 738 34.12 0.63 -14.80
CA ASN A 738 34.49 1.05 -16.18
C ASN A 738 33.76 0.27 -17.31
N VAL A 739 32.46 0.00 -17.10
CA VAL A 739 31.54 -0.60 -18.08
C VAL A 739 30.98 0.49 -19.00
N GLN A 740 30.76 0.15 -20.28
CA GLN A 740 30.36 1.07 -21.35
C GLN A 740 29.13 0.53 -22.12
N ASP A 741 28.55 1.34 -23.01
CA ASP A 741 27.48 0.85 -23.89
C ASP A 741 27.99 -0.29 -24.81
N GLY A 742 27.14 -1.30 -25.01
CA GLY A 742 27.43 -2.45 -25.87
C GLY A 742 28.28 -3.56 -25.25
N ASP A 743 28.98 -3.29 -24.14
CA ASP A 743 29.78 -4.27 -23.38
C ASP A 743 28.94 -5.49 -22.97
N ILE A 744 29.54 -6.67 -23.00
CA ILE A 744 29.02 -7.86 -22.33
C ILE A 744 29.79 -8.05 -21.03
N VAL A 745 29.10 -7.95 -19.89
CA VAL A 745 29.67 -8.32 -18.59
C VAL A 745 29.46 -9.82 -18.40
N VAL A 746 30.53 -10.53 -18.03
CA VAL A 746 30.50 -11.98 -17.77
C VAL A 746 31.09 -12.25 -16.39
N VAL A 747 30.35 -13.05 -15.60
CA VAL A 747 30.77 -13.54 -14.28
C VAL A 747 30.84 -15.06 -14.36
N GLY A 748 32.04 -15.60 -14.17
CA GLY A 748 32.31 -17.02 -14.32
C GLY A 748 32.48 -17.50 -15.77
N ASP A 749 32.37 -18.81 -15.94
CA ASP A 749 32.62 -19.51 -17.21
C ASP A 749 31.32 -19.74 -17.99
N VAL A 750 30.97 -18.73 -18.79
CA VAL A 750 29.79 -18.76 -19.67
C VAL A 750 30.17 -19.21 -21.07
N ASP A 751 29.55 -20.28 -21.55
CA ASP A 751 29.52 -20.57 -22.99
C ASP A 751 28.59 -19.57 -23.68
N MET A 752 29.19 -18.67 -24.47
CA MET A 752 28.47 -17.64 -25.23
C MET A 752 27.53 -18.21 -26.32
N LYS A 753 27.61 -19.52 -26.61
CA LYS A 753 26.64 -20.23 -27.47
C LYS A 753 25.39 -20.69 -26.73
N SER A 754 25.39 -20.69 -25.39
CA SER A 754 24.21 -21.01 -24.58
C SER A 754 23.03 -20.10 -24.96
N PRO A 755 21.77 -20.56 -24.97
CA PRO A 755 20.63 -19.76 -25.39
C PRO A 755 20.51 -18.39 -24.67
N VAL A 756 19.98 -17.37 -25.36
CA VAL A 756 19.55 -16.14 -24.69
C VAL A 756 18.29 -16.45 -23.90
N ILE A 757 18.28 -16.12 -22.61
CA ILE A 757 17.08 -16.10 -21.80
C ILE A 757 16.34 -14.79 -22.12
N SER A 758 15.11 -14.90 -22.61
CA SER A 758 14.26 -13.73 -22.87
C SER A 758 13.87 -13.06 -21.55
N LEU A 759 14.21 -11.79 -21.40
CA LEU A 759 13.80 -10.98 -20.25
C LEU A 759 12.40 -10.41 -20.54
N GLU A 760 11.36 -11.21 -20.34
CA GLU A 760 9.98 -10.74 -20.49
C GLU A 760 9.62 -9.73 -19.39
N HIS A 761 9.35 -8.50 -19.80
CA HIS A 761 9.10 -7.36 -18.93
C HIS A 761 7.61 -7.11 -18.62
N GLY A 762 6.70 -7.92 -19.17
CA GLY A 762 5.26 -7.72 -19.07
C GLY A 762 4.73 -6.65 -20.02
N PHE A 763 3.78 -5.84 -19.55
CA PHE A 763 3.11 -4.81 -20.33
C PHE A 763 3.90 -3.49 -20.31
N GLU A 764 5.03 -3.44 -21.02
CA GLU A 764 5.82 -2.19 -21.12
C GLU A 764 5.04 -1.06 -21.81
N TYR A 765 5.41 0.19 -21.51
CA TYR A 765 4.82 1.33 -22.19
C TYR A 765 5.01 1.25 -23.72
N LYS A 766 3.89 1.39 -24.43
CA LYS A 766 3.82 1.36 -25.89
C LYS A 766 3.01 2.56 -26.38
N LYS A 767 3.15 2.89 -27.66
CA LYS A 767 2.20 3.79 -28.33
C LYS A 767 0.82 3.12 -28.34
N PRO A 768 -0.25 3.78 -27.86
CA PRO A 768 -1.58 3.20 -27.81
C PRO A 768 -2.22 3.18 -29.20
N THR A 769 -3.11 2.22 -29.41
CA THR A 769 -4.03 2.18 -30.54
C THR A 769 -5.21 3.14 -30.32
N GLN A 770 -5.90 3.53 -31.39
CA GLN A 770 -7.10 4.38 -31.26
C GLN A 770 -8.20 3.74 -30.39
N LYS A 771 -8.27 2.40 -30.37
CA LYS A 771 -9.20 1.65 -29.50
C LYS A 771 -8.85 1.80 -28.02
N GLU A 772 -7.57 1.75 -27.65
CA GLU A 772 -7.09 1.97 -26.28
C GLU A 772 -7.23 3.43 -25.82
N LEU A 773 -7.52 4.35 -26.75
CA LEU A 773 -7.79 5.76 -26.50
C LEU A 773 -9.28 6.13 -26.47
N THR A 774 -10.19 5.17 -26.73
CA THR A 774 -11.64 5.44 -26.87
C THR A 774 -12.45 4.57 -25.92
N GLU A 775 -13.16 5.17 -24.97
CA GLU A 775 -13.83 4.45 -23.89
C GLU A 775 -15.00 5.25 -23.29
N GLY A 776 -16.14 4.62 -23.02
CA GLY A 776 -17.22 5.24 -22.23
C GLY A 776 -17.86 6.52 -22.80
N GLY A 777 -17.61 6.86 -24.07
CA GLY A 777 -17.99 8.15 -24.67
C GLY A 777 -16.86 9.20 -24.65
N PHE A 778 -15.73 8.89 -24.03
CA PHE A 778 -14.48 9.66 -24.14
C PHE A 778 -13.61 9.21 -25.32
N GLU A 779 -12.84 10.16 -25.85
CA GLU A 779 -11.73 9.92 -26.76
C GLU A 779 -10.52 10.76 -26.31
N MET A 780 -9.48 10.08 -25.84
CA MET A 780 -8.19 10.64 -25.42
C MET A 780 -7.31 10.91 -26.65
N LEU A 781 -6.69 12.08 -26.72
CA LEU A 781 -5.79 12.42 -27.81
C LEU A 781 -4.34 12.03 -27.47
N TYR A 782 -3.69 11.23 -28.34
CA TYR A 782 -2.25 11.05 -28.27
C TYR A 782 -1.55 12.34 -28.71
N LEU A 783 -1.21 13.19 -27.73
CA LEU A 783 -0.71 14.53 -27.98
C LEU A 783 0.60 14.55 -28.77
N PRO A 784 0.77 15.51 -29.72
CA PRO A 784 2.03 15.75 -30.41
C PRO A 784 3.01 16.53 -29.50
N VAL A 785 3.45 15.87 -28.44
CA VAL A 785 4.35 16.41 -27.42
C VAL A 785 5.66 16.95 -28.02
N ASN A 786 6.08 18.12 -27.55
CA ASN A 786 7.24 18.85 -28.08
C ASN A 786 8.26 19.26 -27.00
N THR A 787 7.91 19.14 -25.72
CA THR A 787 8.70 19.58 -24.57
C THR A 787 8.96 18.43 -23.62
N ALA A 788 10.23 18.21 -23.28
CA ALA A 788 10.65 17.35 -22.18
C ALA A 788 10.68 18.14 -20.87
N VAL A 789 10.46 17.46 -19.75
CA VAL A 789 10.47 18.05 -18.40
C VAL A 789 11.59 17.43 -17.56
N SER A 790 12.02 18.14 -16.51
CA SER A 790 12.92 17.58 -15.50
C SER A 790 12.23 16.42 -14.79
N LEU A 791 12.91 15.28 -14.66
CA LEU A 791 12.49 14.11 -13.86
C LEU A 791 13.52 13.81 -12.75
N ASP A 792 14.32 14.80 -12.35
CA ASP A 792 15.36 14.65 -11.34
C ASP A 792 14.75 14.68 -9.93
N TRP A 793 14.99 13.62 -9.15
CA TRP A 793 14.54 13.48 -7.77
C TRP A 793 15.21 14.46 -6.80
N GLU A 794 16.35 15.05 -7.17
CA GLU A 794 17.04 16.07 -6.37
C GLU A 794 16.56 17.50 -6.64
N ASP A 795 15.66 17.70 -7.62
CA ASP A 795 15.08 18.99 -8.00
C ASP A 795 13.62 19.09 -7.54
N PRO A 796 13.29 19.86 -6.47
CA PRO A 796 11.92 20.01 -5.96
C PRO A 796 10.95 20.73 -6.92
N SER A 797 11.46 21.25 -8.04
CA SER A 797 10.66 21.85 -9.13
C SER A 797 10.48 20.91 -10.33
N SER A 798 10.99 19.68 -10.25
CA SER A 798 10.84 18.66 -11.29
C SER A 798 9.47 17.98 -11.27
N PHE A 799 9.26 17.13 -12.26
CA PHE A 799 8.11 16.23 -12.41
C PHE A 799 8.51 14.78 -12.09
N ALA A 800 9.53 14.57 -11.25
CA ALA A 800 9.93 13.25 -10.78
C ALA A 800 8.72 12.52 -10.15
N GLY A 801 8.56 11.23 -10.48
CA GLY A 801 7.40 10.44 -10.11
C GLY A 801 6.19 10.58 -11.04
N ILE A 802 6.20 11.41 -12.09
CA ILE A 802 5.09 11.43 -13.07
C ILE A 802 4.86 10.02 -13.63
N LEU A 803 3.60 9.57 -13.61
CA LEU A 803 3.19 8.25 -14.10
C LEU A 803 2.71 8.38 -15.55
N PRO A 804 3.37 7.75 -16.54
CA PRO A 804 2.87 7.71 -17.91
C PRO A 804 1.70 6.74 -18.13
N GLY A 805 1.07 6.84 -19.30
CA GLY A 805 -0.01 5.94 -19.70
C GLY A 805 -1.41 6.50 -19.42
N ARG A 806 -2.40 5.59 -19.32
CA ARG A 806 -3.81 5.91 -19.04
C ARG A 806 -4.04 5.95 -17.53
N HIS A 807 -4.68 7.03 -17.08
CA HIS A 807 -5.11 7.29 -15.71
C HIS A 807 -6.54 7.82 -15.71
N TYR A 808 -7.17 7.85 -14.53
CA TYR A 808 -8.47 8.48 -14.32
C TYR A 808 -8.33 9.58 -13.28
N ALA A 809 -9.16 10.61 -13.40
CA ALA A 809 -9.48 11.48 -12.28
C ALA A 809 -10.93 11.94 -12.43
N PHE A 810 -11.74 11.83 -11.38
CA PHE A 810 -13.13 12.32 -11.37
C PHE A 810 -14.01 11.73 -12.49
N LYS A 811 -13.78 10.45 -12.84
CA LYS A 811 -14.36 9.71 -13.98
C LYS A 811 -13.97 10.20 -15.38
N VAL A 812 -12.92 11.01 -15.47
CA VAL A 812 -12.35 11.46 -16.75
C VAL A 812 -11.06 10.67 -17.01
N PRO A 813 -11.03 9.79 -18.03
CA PRO A 813 -9.78 9.15 -18.44
C PRO A 813 -8.87 10.16 -19.13
N TYR A 814 -7.57 10.09 -18.86
CA TYR A 814 -6.55 10.90 -19.50
C TYR A 814 -5.30 10.08 -19.79
N TYR A 815 -4.57 10.46 -20.85
CA TYR A 815 -3.37 9.74 -21.30
C TYR A 815 -2.15 10.66 -21.32
N ILE A 816 -1.12 10.32 -20.53
CA ILE A 816 0.18 11.01 -20.52
C ILE A 816 1.15 10.22 -21.41
N VAL A 817 1.76 10.90 -22.38
CA VAL A 817 2.69 10.26 -23.34
C VAL A 817 3.96 9.77 -22.63
N PRO A 818 4.34 8.48 -22.72
CA PRO A 818 5.54 7.98 -22.07
C PRO A 818 6.84 8.50 -22.69
N PRO A 819 7.82 8.93 -21.87
CA PRO A 819 9.07 9.51 -22.39
C PRO A 819 9.91 8.51 -23.18
N GLU A 820 9.80 7.22 -22.88
CA GLU A 820 10.46 6.14 -23.63
C GLU A 820 9.80 5.85 -25.00
N VAL A 821 8.53 6.24 -25.20
CA VAL A 821 7.80 6.10 -26.47
C VAL A 821 7.99 7.34 -27.36
N SER A 822 8.08 8.53 -26.78
CA SER A 822 8.27 9.80 -27.50
C SER A 822 9.73 10.17 -27.80
N GLY A 823 10.69 9.56 -27.09
CA GLY A 823 12.10 9.94 -27.14
C GLY A 823 12.48 11.08 -26.19
N GLY A 824 11.63 11.42 -25.21
CA GLY A 824 11.91 12.40 -24.15
C GLY A 824 10.79 13.40 -23.89
N PRO A 825 10.21 14.06 -24.93
CA PRO A 825 9.09 14.98 -24.75
C PRO A 825 7.84 14.31 -24.18
N ILE A 826 7.19 14.91 -23.17
CA ILE A 826 5.94 14.37 -22.60
C ILE A 826 4.84 15.43 -22.44
N ALA A 827 5.16 16.69 -22.73
CA ALA A 827 4.21 17.80 -22.67
C ALA A 827 4.21 18.60 -23.99
N VAL A 828 3.14 19.34 -24.20
CA VAL A 828 3.03 20.40 -25.21
C VAL A 828 3.27 21.75 -24.53
N LYS A 829 4.18 22.52 -25.11
CA LYS A 829 4.41 23.95 -24.83
C LYS A 829 4.09 24.76 -26.08
N ASP A 830 3.70 26.02 -25.89
CA ASP A 830 3.33 26.97 -26.94
C ASP A 830 2.13 26.47 -27.78
N ASN A 831 1.96 27.02 -28.99
CA ASN A 831 0.82 26.70 -29.86
C ASN A 831 1.00 25.35 -30.57
N CYS A 832 -0.04 24.52 -30.51
CA CYS A 832 -0.06 23.16 -31.05
C CYS A 832 -1.29 22.93 -31.92
N SER A 833 -1.09 22.73 -33.22
CA SER A 833 -2.15 22.31 -34.15
C SER A 833 -2.28 20.79 -34.22
N PHE A 834 -3.51 20.29 -34.28
CA PHE A 834 -3.79 18.86 -34.43
C PHE A 834 -3.81 18.48 -35.91
N LYS A 835 -3.16 17.36 -36.24
CA LYS A 835 -3.12 16.84 -37.63
C LYS A 835 -4.52 16.51 -38.17
N GLU A 836 -5.39 16.02 -37.29
CA GLU A 836 -6.79 15.71 -37.56
C GLU A 836 -7.65 16.47 -36.54
N PRO A 837 -8.57 17.36 -36.98
CA PRO A 837 -9.40 18.11 -36.04
C PRO A 837 -10.37 17.22 -35.26
N VAL A 838 -10.46 17.43 -33.94
CA VAL A 838 -11.39 16.69 -33.08
C VAL A 838 -12.81 17.16 -33.35
N SER A 839 -13.61 16.32 -34.01
CA SER A 839 -15.02 16.58 -34.34
C SER A 839 -15.98 15.81 -33.44
N GLY A 840 -17.18 16.39 -33.22
CA GLY A 840 -18.27 15.75 -32.49
C GLY A 840 -18.15 15.78 -30.97
N ALA A 841 -17.14 16.47 -30.44
CA ALA A 841 -17.01 16.70 -29.01
C ALA A 841 -18.02 17.77 -28.54
N SER A 842 -18.79 17.49 -27.48
CA SER A 842 -19.60 18.52 -26.80
C SER A 842 -18.82 19.20 -25.65
N ARG A 843 -17.77 18.54 -25.14
CA ARG A 843 -16.90 19.04 -24.07
C ARG A 843 -15.48 18.50 -24.22
N ILE A 844 -14.51 19.30 -23.81
CA ILE A 844 -13.08 18.93 -23.68
C ILE A 844 -12.68 19.00 -22.21
N PHE A 845 -11.82 18.07 -21.81
CA PHE A 845 -11.06 18.08 -20.56
C PHE A 845 -9.57 18.12 -20.92
N VAL A 846 -8.78 18.89 -20.19
CA VAL A 846 -7.32 18.91 -20.33
C VAL A 846 -6.64 18.77 -18.99
N VAL A 847 -5.44 18.16 -19.00
CA VAL A 847 -4.56 18.07 -17.82
C VAL A 847 -3.30 18.87 -18.10
N TYR A 848 -2.97 19.82 -17.22
CA TYR A 848 -1.87 20.77 -17.40
C TYR A 848 -1.13 21.08 -16.09
N SER A 849 0.10 21.58 -16.20
CA SER A 849 0.86 22.17 -15.08
C SER A 849 1.11 23.65 -15.35
N GLU A 850 1.27 24.43 -14.29
CA GLU A 850 1.51 25.87 -14.34
C GLU A 850 3.02 26.17 -14.31
N GLU A 851 3.48 27.08 -15.16
CA GLU A 851 4.89 27.54 -15.23
C GLU A 851 5.03 29.02 -14.79
N GLY A 852 3.98 29.82 -14.96
CA GLY A 852 3.94 31.23 -14.57
C GLY A 852 2.70 31.59 -13.74
N SER A 853 2.62 32.84 -13.29
CA SER A 853 1.55 33.32 -12.41
C SER A 853 0.19 33.56 -13.08
N LYS A 854 0.12 33.41 -14.41
CA LYS A 854 -1.09 33.57 -15.22
C LYS A 854 -1.10 32.55 -16.37
N PRO A 855 -1.28 31.26 -16.07
CA PRO A 855 -1.39 30.22 -17.09
C PRO A 855 -2.58 30.51 -18.00
N GLU A 856 -2.34 30.58 -19.31
CA GLU A 856 -3.36 30.85 -20.32
C GLU A 856 -3.40 29.68 -21.29
N ILE A 857 -4.51 28.94 -21.30
CA ILE A 857 -4.76 27.85 -22.25
C ILE A 857 -6.07 28.14 -22.98
N SER A 858 -6.04 28.02 -24.32
CA SER A 858 -7.23 28.19 -25.15
C SER A 858 -7.34 27.14 -26.24
N ILE A 859 -8.56 26.69 -26.48
CA ILE A 859 -8.91 25.66 -27.46
C ILE A 859 -9.17 26.36 -28.80
N LEU A 860 -8.43 26.00 -29.85
CA LEU A 860 -8.59 26.55 -31.20
C LEU A 860 -9.72 25.85 -31.95
N LEU A 861 -10.56 26.63 -32.63
CA LEU A 861 -11.68 26.14 -33.43
C LEU A 861 -11.42 26.26 -34.93
N ASP A 862 -12.24 25.56 -35.73
CA ASP A 862 -12.21 25.56 -37.19
C ASP A 862 -12.60 26.89 -37.87
N ASP A 863 -13.21 27.83 -37.15
CA ASP A 863 -13.48 29.20 -37.64
C ASP A 863 -12.42 30.23 -37.23
N GLY A 864 -11.26 29.78 -36.73
CA GLY A 864 -10.15 30.65 -36.32
C GLY A 864 -10.38 31.36 -34.98
N LYS A 865 -11.50 31.11 -34.28
CA LYS A 865 -11.72 31.58 -32.91
C LYS A 865 -11.05 30.63 -31.91
N SER A 866 -10.90 31.10 -30.68
CA SER A 866 -10.50 30.28 -29.54
C SER A 866 -11.47 30.41 -28.38
N VAL A 867 -11.53 29.37 -27.54
CA VAL A 867 -12.27 29.38 -26.27
C VAL A 867 -11.26 29.23 -25.13
N MET A 868 -11.23 30.18 -24.21
CA MET A 868 -10.38 30.10 -23.01
C MET A 868 -10.91 29.02 -22.06
N LEU A 869 -9.99 28.35 -21.36
CA LEU A 869 -10.37 27.53 -20.21
C LEU A 869 -10.80 28.39 -19.01
N PRO A 870 -11.65 27.87 -18.11
CA PRO A 870 -11.87 28.46 -16.79
C PRO A 870 -10.57 28.49 -15.96
N GLU A 871 -10.44 29.52 -15.11
CA GLU A 871 -9.38 29.64 -14.09
C GLU A 871 -9.50 28.57 -12.99
N ASP A 872 -10.74 28.19 -12.69
CA ASP A 872 -11.09 27.12 -11.75
C ASP A 872 -10.79 25.73 -12.35
N ALA A 873 -10.00 24.94 -11.63
CA ALA A 873 -9.55 23.60 -12.05
C ALA A 873 -9.47 22.63 -10.86
N ALA A 874 -9.71 21.35 -11.13
CA ALA A 874 -9.59 20.27 -10.15
C ALA A 874 -8.13 19.77 -10.05
N LEU A 875 -7.67 19.36 -8.86
CA LEU A 875 -6.32 18.82 -8.67
C LEU A 875 -6.25 17.35 -9.13
N ALA A 876 -5.80 17.09 -10.35
CA ALA A 876 -5.73 15.74 -10.92
C ALA A 876 -4.51 14.94 -10.44
N TRP A 877 -3.37 15.59 -10.13
CA TRP A 877 -2.21 14.92 -9.56
C TRP A 877 -1.39 15.84 -8.65
N LYS A 878 -0.95 15.32 -7.50
CA LYS A 878 -0.03 15.99 -6.58
C LYS A 878 1.30 15.23 -6.57
N PHE A 879 2.36 15.89 -7.01
CA PHE A 879 3.71 15.34 -6.93
C PHE A 879 4.16 15.17 -5.47
N TRP A 880 4.97 14.13 -5.23
CA TRP A 880 5.24 13.60 -3.90
C TRP A 880 6.65 12.98 -3.86
N PRO A 881 7.39 12.93 -2.73
CA PRO A 881 7.10 13.46 -1.39
C PRO A 881 6.79 14.98 -1.29
N PRO A 882 6.35 15.49 -0.12
CA PRO A 882 5.94 16.88 0.09
C PRO A 882 6.96 17.99 -0.27
N CYS A 883 8.20 17.63 -0.59
CA CYS A 883 9.18 18.57 -1.15
C CYS A 883 8.79 19.06 -2.56
N PHE A 884 8.09 18.23 -3.36
CA PHE A 884 7.76 18.54 -4.74
C PHE A 884 6.63 19.57 -4.86
N THR A 885 6.91 20.62 -5.62
CA THR A 885 6.04 21.80 -5.75
C THR A 885 5.07 21.72 -6.93
N ARG A 886 5.32 20.84 -7.90
CA ARG A 886 4.48 20.70 -9.11
C ARG A 886 3.11 20.09 -8.80
N ARG A 887 2.14 20.38 -9.67
CA ARG A 887 0.75 19.90 -9.65
C ARG A 887 0.32 19.63 -11.09
N LEU A 888 -0.56 18.65 -11.30
CA LEU A 888 -1.37 18.57 -12.52
C LEU A 888 -2.80 18.99 -12.19
N TRP A 889 -3.30 19.99 -12.90
CA TRP A 889 -4.66 20.49 -12.83
C TRP A 889 -5.48 19.97 -14.00
N MET A 890 -6.73 19.59 -13.75
CA MET A 890 -7.71 19.28 -14.79
C MET A 890 -8.71 20.43 -14.92
N SER A 891 -8.86 20.95 -16.15
CA SER A 891 -9.88 21.96 -16.49
C SER A 891 -10.76 21.47 -17.64
N SER A 892 -11.98 22.00 -17.73
CA SER A 892 -13.03 21.52 -18.64
C SER A 892 -13.79 22.65 -19.30
N ILE A 893 -14.06 22.54 -20.61
CA ILE A 893 -14.76 23.55 -21.40
C ILE A 893 -15.75 22.92 -22.40
N ALA A 894 -16.93 23.52 -22.54
CA ALA A 894 -17.91 23.11 -23.54
C ALA A 894 -17.51 23.58 -24.94
N ILE A 895 -17.75 22.76 -25.96
CA ILE A 895 -17.47 23.09 -27.36
C ILE A 895 -18.77 23.52 -28.06
N PRO A 896 -18.81 24.65 -28.79
CA PRO A 896 -20.01 25.07 -29.50
C PRO A 896 -20.45 24.04 -30.53
N ALA A 897 -21.77 23.80 -30.63
CA ALA A 897 -22.33 22.79 -31.51
C ALA A 897 -21.88 22.97 -32.97
N GLY A 898 -21.49 21.86 -33.62
CA GLY A 898 -21.02 21.83 -35.00
C GLY A 898 -19.57 22.28 -35.23
N LYS A 899 -18.86 22.74 -34.19
CA LYS A 899 -17.43 23.11 -34.27
C LYS A 899 -16.50 21.91 -34.15
N LYS A 900 -15.34 22.02 -34.77
CA LYS A 900 -14.19 21.10 -34.58
C LYS A 900 -13.06 21.82 -33.86
N VAL A 901 -12.35 21.10 -33.01
CA VAL A 901 -11.13 21.60 -32.37
C VAL A 901 -9.93 21.33 -33.29
N THR A 902 -9.22 22.38 -33.67
CA THR A 902 -8.06 22.34 -34.58
C THR A 902 -6.71 22.37 -33.86
N GLY A 903 -6.71 22.65 -32.55
CA GLY A 903 -5.50 22.72 -31.75
C GLY A 903 -5.70 23.40 -30.40
N VAL A 904 -4.59 23.79 -29.78
CA VAL A 904 -4.54 24.45 -28.47
C VAL A 904 -3.40 25.48 -28.47
N ASN A 905 -3.64 26.64 -27.86
CA ASN A 905 -2.59 27.59 -27.51
C ASN A 905 -2.30 27.44 -26.01
N VAL A 906 -1.02 27.34 -25.66
CA VAL A 906 -0.55 27.20 -24.27
C VAL A 906 0.47 28.30 -23.98
N LYS A 907 0.25 29.07 -22.91
CA LYS A 907 1.15 30.12 -22.42
C LYS A 907 1.27 30.02 -20.91
N ASP A 908 2.49 30.20 -20.38
CA ASP A 908 2.81 30.11 -18.95
C ASP A 908 2.33 28.80 -18.28
N ALA A 909 2.23 27.72 -19.07
CA ALA A 909 1.77 26.40 -18.69
C ALA A 909 2.40 25.29 -19.57
N LEU A 910 2.20 24.04 -19.18
CA LEU A 910 2.55 22.83 -19.93
C LEU A 910 1.33 21.89 -20.00
N LEU A 911 0.93 21.47 -21.19
CA LEU A 911 -0.20 20.57 -21.41
C LEU A 911 0.27 19.10 -21.48
N PHE A 912 -0.29 18.23 -20.64
CA PHE A 912 0.10 16.81 -20.53
C PHE A 912 -0.92 15.84 -21.11
N ALA A 913 -2.22 16.15 -21.07
CA ALA A 913 -3.27 15.33 -21.66
C ALA A 913 -4.45 16.15 -22.18
N PHE A 914 -5.17 15.60 -23.16
CA PHE A 914 -6.34 16.19 -23.78
C PHE A 914 -7.36 15.08 -24.05
N THR A 915 -8.56 15.19 -23.49
CA THR A 915 -9.64 14.21 -23.63
C THR A 915 -10.91 14.90 -24.10
N SER A 916 -11.59 14.34 -25.08
CA SER A 916 -12.88 14.83 -25.59
C SER A 916 -14.02 13.94 -25.13
N TRP A 917 -15.17 14.54 -24.81
CA TRP A 917 -16.43 13.81 -24.58
C TRP A 917 -17.33 13.90 -25.81
N LYS A 918 -17.74 12.73 -26.30
CA LYS A 918 -18.60 12.50 -27.47
C LYS A 918 -19.82 11.62 -27.12
N GLY A 919 -19.98 11.23 -25.86
CA GLY A 919 -21.14 10.48 -25.35
C GLY A 919 -22.38 11.37 -25.12
N ASP A 920 -23.40 10.81 -24.48
CA ASP A 920 -24.67 11.50 -24.20
C ASP A 920 -24.62 12.44 -22.98
N ASP A 921 -25.71 13.17 -22.75
CA ASP A 921 -25.83 14.10 -21.61
C ASP A 921 -25.97 13.38 -20.26
N ALA A 922 -26.45 12.13 -20.24
CA ALA A 922 -26.71 11.37 -19.02
C ALA A 922 -25.39 10.87 -18.41
N GLY A 923 -24.51 10.28 -19.24
CA GLY A 923 -23.16 9.93 -18.85
C GLY A 923 -22.39 11.17 -18.40
N LEU A 924 -22.43 12.24 -19.20
CA LEU A 924 -21.73 13.49 -18.92
C LEU A 924 -22.15 14.13 -17.59
N LYS A 925 -23.44 14.07 -17.24
CA LYS A 925 -23.94 14.58 -15.96
C LYS A 925 -23.20 13.95 -14.77
N THR A 926 -23.03 12.64 -14.76
CA THR A 926 -22.37 11.94 -13.64
C THR A 926 -20.88 12.29 -13.53
N VAL A 927 -20.20 12.46 -14.67
CA VAL A 927 -18.80 12.94 -14.74
C VAL A 927 -18.71 14.37 -14.20
N MET A 928 -19.60 15.26 -14.65
CA MET A 928 -19.60 16.67 -14.23
C MET A 928 -19.96 16.84 -12.75
N GLU A 929 -20.76 15.96 -12.15
CA GLU A 929 -21.03 15.95 -10.70
C GLU A 929 -19.77 15.60 -9.89
N CYS A 930 -18.95 14.65 -10.34
CA CYS A 930 -17.64 14.34 -9.73
C CYS A 930 -16.65 15.49 -9.95
N TYR A 931 -16.46 15.91 -11.20
CA TYR A 931 -15.52 16.99 -11.57
C TYR A 931 -15.83 18.31 -10.85
N THR A 932 -17.09 18.72 -10.75
CA THR A 932 -17.45 20.00 -10.11
C THR A 932 -17.12 20.00 -8.62
N LYS A 933 -17.33 18.88 -7.90
CA LYS A 933 -16.90 18.75 -6.50
C LYS A 933 -15.37 18.87 -6.39
N ALA A 934 -14.65 18.22 -7.29
CA ALA A 934 -13.19 18.26 -7.31
C ALA A 934 -12.62 19.65 -7.67
N VAL A 935 -13.34 20.46 -8.46
CA VAL A 935 -13.01 21.88 -8.69
C VAL A 935 -13.14 22.70 -7.41
N GLU A 936 -14.16 22.47 -6.58
CA GLU A 936 -14.30 23.17 -5.30
C GLU A 936 -13.19 22.80 -4.30
N GLU A 937 -12.76 21.54 -4.24
CA GLU A 937 -11.55 21.16 -3.47
C GLU A 937 -10.25 21.72 -4.08
N GLY A 938 -10.18 21.82 -5.41
CA GLY A 938 -9.09 22.47 -6.14
C GLY A 938 -8.95 23.95 -5.76
N LYS A 939 -10.06 24.69 -5.66
CA LYS A 939 -10.10 26.08 -5.17
C LYS A 939 -9.53 26.20 -3.75
N LYS A 940 -10.00 25.36 -2.82
CA LYS A 940 -9.49 25.35 -1.44
C LYS A 940 -7.97 25.10 -1.41
N THR A 941 -7.49 24.18 -2.25
CA THR A 941 -6.06 23.90 -2.38
C THR A 941 -5.28 25.11 -2.87
N ARG A 942 -5.73 25.78 -3.95
CA ARG A 942 -5.09 27.01 -4.48
C ARG A 942 -5.08 28.15 -3.46
N ILE A 943 -6.17 28.33 -2.72
CA ILE A 943 -6.28 29.32 -1.65
C ILE A 943 -5.26 29.00 -0.55
N ALA A 944 -5.22 27.76 -0.04
CA ALA A 944 -4.28 27.34 0.99
C ALA A 944 -2.81 27.48 0.55
N GLU A 945 -2.47 27.14 -0.70
CA GLU A 945 -1.11 27.33 -1.24
C GLU A 945 -0.76 28.82 -1.40
N LYS A 946 -1.71 29.67 -1.81
CA LYS A 946 -1.51 31.13 -1.86
C LYS A 946 -1.30 31.72 -0.46
N GLU A 947 -2.16 31.37 0.49
CA GLU A 947 -2.07 31.82 1.89
C GLU A 947 -0.75 31.37 2.52
N MET A 948 -0.32 30.12 2.31
CA MET A 948 0.98 29.60 2.76
C MET A 948 2.15 30.41 2.18
N ASN A 949 2.09 30.77 0.90
CA ASN A 949 3.13 31.58 0.25
C ASN A 949 3.14 33.05 0.73
N GLU A 950 1.97 33.65 0.97
CA GLU A 950 1.86 34.99 1.57
C GLU A 950 2.32 34.99 3.03
N PHE A 951 2.01 33.93 3.78
CA PHE A 951 2.45 33.74 5.15
C PHE A 951 3.97 33.54 5.25
N LYS A 952 4.56 32.73 4.36
CA LYS A 952 6.02 32.58 4.24
C LYS A 952 6.71 33.93 4.05
N LYS A 953 6.17 34.81 3.20
CA LYS A 953 6.67 36.19 3.02
C LYS A 953 6.60 37.02 4.30
N GLN A 954 5.53 36.91 5.11
CA GLN A 954 5.43 37.62 6.39
C GLN A 954 6.53 37.19 7.38
N LEU A 955 7.02 35.96 7.28
CA LEU A 955 8.08 35.39 8.11
C LEU A 955 9.51 35.64 7.56
N GLU A 956 9.66 36.22 6.36
CA GLU A 956 10.97 36.49 5.73
C GLU A 956 11.88 37.39 6.58
N ASN A 957 11.30 38.30 7.38
CA ASN A 957 12.06 39.20 8.25
C ASN A 957 12.67 38.53 9.50
N ILE A 958 12.30 37.29 9.84
CA ILE A 958 12.92 36.56 10.96
C ILE A 958 14.42 36.31 10.68
N PRO A 959 15.35 36.75 11.55
CA PRO A 959 16.78 36.59 11.33
C PRO A 959 17.23 35.12 11.38
N LYS A 960 18.07 34.73 10.42
CA LYS A 960 18.65 33.38 10.34
C LYS A 960 19.59 33.11 11.52
N GLY A 961 19.51 31.91 12.08
CA GLY A 961 20.32 31.46 13.22
C GLY A 961 19.87 32.00 14.57
N LYS A 962 18.70 32.67 14.67
CA LYS A 962 18.15 33.22 15.92
C LYS A 962 17.00 32.44 16.54
N ILE A 963 16.59 31.34 15.91
CA ILE A 963 15.65 30.37 16.47
C ILE A 963 16.42 29.08 16.77
N ALA A 964 16.20 28.49 17.94
CA ALA A 964 16.64 27.14 18.25
C ALA A 964 15.50 26.13 18.01
N ILE A 965 15.84 24.93 17.55
CA ILE A 965 14.97 23.76 17.63
C ILE A 965 15.61 22.79 18.62
N LEU A 966 14.87 22.45 19.66
CA LEU A 966 15.34 21.61 20.75
C LEU A 966 15.31 20.12 20.38
N PRO A 967 16.27 19.31 20.88
CA PRO A 967 16.19 17.86 20.81
C PRO A 967 15.13 17.32 21.81
N PRO A 968 14.55 16.12 21.62
CA PRO A 968 14.79 15.13 20.55
C PRO A 968 14.26 15.52 19.16
N GLU A 969 14.19 14.55 18.24
CA GLU A 969 13.80 14.76 16.85
C GLU A 969 12.41 15.42 16.69
N ALA A 970 12.30 16.34 15.74
CA ALA A 970 11.10 17.12 15.48
C ALA A 970 10.10 16.30 14.65
N THR A 971 8.98 15.89 15.26
CA THR A 971 8.01 14.93 14.69
C THR A 971 6.57 15.44 14.64
N SER A 972 6.28 16.63 15.15
CA SER A 972 4.92 17.18 15.17
C SER A 972 4.47 17.77 13.83
N VAL A 973 3.15 17.90 13.63
CA VAL A 973 2.57 18.60 12.47
C VAL A 973 3.08 20.05 12.38
N ALA A 974 3.41 20.66 13.53
CA ALA A 974 4.04 21.98 13.58
C ALA A 974 5.47 21.99 12.99
N ALA A 975 6.21 20.87 13.04
CA ALA A 975 7.49 20.73 12.37
C ALA A 975 7.32 20.77 10.84
N THR A 976 6.37 20.01 10.30
CA THR A 976 6.00 20.03 8.87
C THR A 976 5.58 21.44 8.44
N PHE A 977 4.76 22.12 9.26
CA PHE A 977 4.35 23.51 9.00
C PHE A 977 5.54 24.48 9.05
N ALA A 978 6.44 24.37 10.02
CA ALA A 978 7.68 25.15 10.10
C ALA A 978 8.61 24.90 8.89
N GLY A 979 8.58 23.69 8.33
CA GLY A 979 9.26 23.34 7.08
C GLY A 979 8.66 24.08 5.89
N LYS A 980 7.37 23.87 5.64
CA LYS A 980 6.60 24.50 4.54
C LYS A 980 6.70 26.04 4.55
N THR A 981 6.75 26.65 5.74
CA THR A 981 6.89 28.11 5.94
C THR A 981 8.33 28.63 5.93
N GLY A 982 9.35 27.77 5.79
CA GLY A 982 10.77 28.18 5.74
C GLY A 982 11.41 28.53 7.09
N ILE A 983 10.70 28.33 8.20
CA ILE A 983 11.22 28.58 9.56
C ILE A 983 12.33 27.59 9.92
N MET A 984 12.21 26.33 9.49
CA MET A 984 13.26 25.31 9.64
C MET A 984 14.60 25.72 8.98
N GLU A 985 14.58 26.64 8.01
CA GLU A 985 15.78 27.15 7.34
C GLU A 985 16.45 28.33 8.05
N LYS A 986 15.65 29.02 8.88
CA LYS A 986 16.05 30.14 9.75
C LYS A 986 16.47 29.66 11.12
N ALA A 987 15.98 28.51 11.57
CA ALA A 987 16.32 27.89 12.83
C ALA A 987 17.67 27.15 12.81
N LYS A 988 18.19 26.89 14.01
CA LYS A 988 19.33 26.02 14.26
C LYS A 988 18.84 24.82 15.06
N PHE A 989 18.95 23.63 14.47
CA PHE A 989 18.83 22.38 15.21
C PHE A 989 19.96 22.29 16.23
N ILE A 990 19.58 22.15 17.51
CA ILE A 990 20.49 22.06 18.65
C ILE A 990 20.66 20.57 18.97
N ASN A 991 21.88 20.04 18.87
CA ASN A 991 22.14 18.68 19.36
C ASN A 991 22.30 18.66 20.89
N THR A 992 22.25 17.48 21.51
CA THR A 992 22.37 17.30 22.98
C THR A 992 23.57 18.03 23.59
N ASN A 993 24.75 17.96 22.96
CA ASN A 993 25.96 18.64 23.42
C ASN A 993 25.89 20.18 23.29
N GLN A 994 25.15 20.69 22.30
CA GLN A 994 24.96 22.12 22.09
C GLN A 994 23.90 22.72 23.03
N LEU A 995 22.92 21.91 23.46
CA LEU A 995 21.89 22.30 24.44
C LEU A 995 22.54 22.69 25.77
N VAL A 996 23.39 21.81 26.31
CA VAL A 996 23.99 22.00 27.63
C VAL A 996 25.12 23.03 27.63
N GLY A 997 25.77 23.24 26.48
CA GLY A 997 26.82 24.25 26.29
C GLY A 997 26.31 25.68 26.46
N SER A 998 26.58 26.31 27.60
CA SER A 998 26.13 27.67 27.96
C SER A 998 26.53 28.77 26.97
N GLY A 999 27.71 28.68 26.37
CA GLY A 999 28.16 29.59 25.30
C GLY A 999 27.44 29.40 23.96
N VAL A 1000 26.72 28.29 23.78
CA VAL A 1000 25.98 27.94 22.55
C VAL A 1000 24.49 28.22 22.74
N PHE A 1001 23.81 27.50 23.64
CA PHE A 1001 22.37 27.63 23.86
C PHE A 1001 22.05 28.54 25.06
N ASN A 1002 21.51 29.72 24.74
CA ASN A 1002 21.04 30.76 25.65
C ASN A 1002 20.16 31.76 24.86
N ALA A 1003 19.39 32.59 25.56
CA ALA A 1003 18.45 33.57 24.96
C ALA A 1003 19.12 34.65 24.07
N ARG A 1004 20.38 35.01 24.34
CA ARG A 1004 21.11 36.02 23.53
C ARG A 1004 21.46 35.49 22.14
N ASN A 1005 21.84 34.21 22.07
CA ASN A 1005 22.10 33.52 20.81
C ASN A 1005 20.78 33.22 20.10
N TYR A 1006 19.79 32.68 20.81
CA TYR A 1006 18.47 32.33 20.29
C TYR A 1006 17.36 32.94 21.17
N PRO A 1007 16.75 34.08 20.80
CA PRO A 1007 15.63 34.65 21.55
C PRO A 1007 14.40 33.74 21.65
N VAL A 1008 14.24 32.80 20.71
CA VAL A 1008 13.13 31.84 20.66
C VAL A 1008 13.67 30.41 20.49
N ALA A 1009 13.09 29.46 21.20
CA ALA A 1009 13.31 28.03 21.05
C ALA A 1009 11.98 27.31 20.81
N PHE A 1010 11.93 26.43 19.80
CA PHE A 1010 10.81 25.54 19.54
C PHE A 1010 11.07 24.14 20.07
N TYR A 1011 10.02 23.52 20.61
CA TYR A 1011 9.94 22.09 20.88
C TYR A 1011 8.88 21.46 19.97
N PHE A 1012 9.30 20.53 19.12
CA PHE A 1012 8.46 19.84 18.12
C PHE A 1012 8.47 18.31 18.30
N ALA A 1013 9.07 17.80 19.38
CA ALA A 1013 9.12 16.36 19.68
C ALA A 1013 7.82 15.89 20.37
N GLY A 1014 7.78 14.62 20.77
CA GLY A 1014 6.64 14.01 21.45
C GLY A 1014 6.54 14.40 22.94
N GLU A 1015 6.75 13.42 23.81
CA GLU A 1015 6.69 13.60 25.27
C GLU A 1015 8.11 13.57 25.92
N GLU A 1016 9.17 13.31 25.14
CA GLU A 1016 10.56 13.17 25.61
C GLU A 1016 11.34 14.50 25.63
N TYR A 1017 12.23 14.70 26.61
CA TYR A 1017 13.19 15.81 26.61
C TYR A 1017 14.60 15.32 27.02
N VAL A 1018 15.62 16.12 26.72
CA VAL A 1018 17.00 15.82 27.13
C VAL A 1018 17.22 16.28 28.57
N LYS A 1019 17.37 15.33 29.49
CA LYS A 1019 17.63 15.59 30.91
C LYS A 1019 19.12 15.73 31.20
N THR A 1020 19.92 14.75 30.74
CA THR A 1020 21.32 14.58 31.12
C THR A 1020 22.19 14.30 29.90
N VAL A 1021 23.30 15.03 29.74
CA VAL A 1021 24.25 14.87 28.62
C VAL A 1021 25.70 14.69 29.12
N ARG A 1022 26.13 15.52 30.08
CA ARG A 1022 27.49 15.50 30.66
C ARG A 1022 27.43 15.37 32.18
N GLU A 1023 26.61 16.19 32.80
CA GLU A 1023 26.38 16.26 34.25
C GLU A 1023 24.88 16.06 34.53
N ASP A 1024 24.54 15.58 35.74
CA ASP A 1024 23.16 15.26 36.10
C ASP A 1024 22.25 16.50 35.97
N GLU A 1025 21.09 16.30 35.35
CA GLU A 1025 20.11 17.35 35.02
C GLU A 1025 20.64 18.56 34.21
N ASP A 1026 21.81 18.48 33.56
CA ASP A 1026 22.41 19.59 32.81
C ASP A 1026 21.56 20.10 31.62
N GLY A 1027 20.65 19.28 31.11
CA GLY A 1027 19.61 19.66 30.15
C GLY A 1027 18.46 20.47 30.77
N ILE A 1028 18.07 20.17 32.01
CA ILE A 1028 17.09 20.96 32.78
C ILE A 1028 17.66 22.36 33.05
N GLU A 1029 18.90 22.42 33.54
CA GLU A 1029 19.59 23.68 33.81
C GLU A 1029 19.85 24.49 32.54
N ALA A 1030 20.02 23.84 31.38
CA ALA A 1030 20.07 24.53 30.09
C ALA A 1030 18.75 25.25 29.74
N ILE A 1031 17.59 24.63 30.01
CA ILE A 1031 16.28 25.25 29.79
C ILE A 1031 16.02 26.36 30.81
N LYS A 1032 16.32 26.16 32.09
CA LYS A 1032 16.23 27.22 33.11
C LYS A 1032 17.08 28.44 32.74
N ARG A 1033 18.35 28.23 32.36
CA ARG A 1033 19.28 29.28 31.89
C ARG A 1033 18.79 30.01 30.63
N PHE A 1034 18.08 29.31 29.75
CA PHE A 1034 17.46 29.94 28.58
C PHE A 1034 16.30 30.85 28.98
N LEU A 1035 15.43 30.39 29.88
CA LEU A 1035 14.29 31.17 30.37
C LEU A 1035 14.75 32.38 31.20
N SER A 1036 15.66 32.21 32.17
CA SER A 1036 16.23 33.31 32.97
C SER A 1036 17.03 34.33 32.15
N GLY A 1037 17.47 33.96 30.95
CA GLY A 1037 18.03 34.89 29.95
C GLY A 1037 16.98 35.72 29.20
N GLY A 1038 15.69 35.56 29.49
CA GLY A 1038 14.58 36.25 28.82
C GLY A 1038 14.03 35.53 27.57
N GLY A 1039 14.40 34.26 27.36
CA GLY A 1039 14.03 33.49 26.17
C GLY A 1039 12.56 33.07 26.13
N LEU A 1040 12.02 32.92 24.92
CA LEU A 1040 10.70 32.35 24.67
C LEU A 1040 10.80 30.88 24.26
N LEU A 1041 10.22 29.98 25.05
CA LEU A 1041 10.05 28.56 24.71
C LEU A 1041 8.65 28.34 24.13
N VAL A 1042 8.56 27.76 22.94
CA VAL A 1042 7.29 27.47 22.26
C VAL A 1042 7.11 25.96 22.14
N LEU A 1043 6.09 25.43 22.82
CA LEU A 1043 5.78 24.01 22.87
C LEU A 1043 4.69 23.69 21.84
N LEU A 1044 5.07 22.98 20.78
CA LEU A 1044 4.18 22.52 19.71
C LEU A 1044 4.40 21.01 19.47
N PRO A 1045 4.05 20.16 20.46
CA PRO A 1045 4.47 18.76 20.50
C PRO A 1045 3.68 17.84 19.58
N SER A 1046 4.19 16.62 19.37
CA SER A 1046 3.46 15.52 18.72
C SER A 1046 2.71 14.61 19.70
N GLY A 1047 3.02 14.67 21.00
CA GLY A 1047 2.35 13.93 22.07
C GLY A 1047 1.65 14.87 23.08
N PRO A 1048 0.70 14.36 23.88
CA PRO A 1048 -0.15 15.20 24.72
C PRO A 1048 0.57 15.83 25.92
N TYR A 1049 1.57 15.18 26.53
CA TYR A 1049 2.36 15.72 27.65
C TYR A 1049 3.79 16.06 27.19
N PRO A 1050 4.06 17.26 26.64
CA PRO A 1050 5.41 17.66 26.25
C PRO A 1050 6.40 17.63 27.42
N MET A 1051 7.61 17.14 27.17
CA MET A 1051 8.70 17.11 28.16
C MET A 1051 8.34 16.37 29.47
N PHE A 1052 7.53 15.31 29.38
CA PHE A 1052 7.20 14.41 30.49
C PHE A 1052 8.31 13.40 30.80
N TYR A 1053 9.03 12.95 29.77
CA TYR A 1053 9.97 11.83 29.83
C TYR A 1053 11.43 12.33 29.70
N GLY A 1054 12.17 12.34 30.82
CA GLY A 1054 13.58 12.76 30.83
C GLY A 1054 14.52 11.69 30.29
N SER A 1055 15.16 11.95 29.14
CA SER A 1055 16.16 11.06 28.54
C SER A 1055 17.55 11.25 29.17
N GLU A 1056 18.15 10.13 29.56
CA GLU A 1056 19.54 10.04 30.02
C GLU A 1056 20.50 9.93 28.84
N LYS A 1057 21.81 10.05 29.10
CA LYS A 1057 22.86 10.08 28.07
C LYS A 1057 22.84 8.86 27.14
N GLY A 1058 22.22 9.03 25.96
CA GLY A 1058 22.12 7.99 24.93
C GLY A 1058 21.08 6.90 25.24
N GLN A 1059 20.15 7.14 26.18
CA GLN A 1059 19.10 6.21 26.55
C GLN A 1059 17.73 6.88 26.48
N LYS A 1060 16.71 6.13 26.04
CA LYS A 1060 15.31 6.58 26.19
C LYS A 1060 14.94 6.63 27.67
N ALA A 1061 14.02 7.54 28.01
CA ALA A 1061 13.49 7.65 29.36
C ALA A 1061 12.77 6.36 29.78
N LYS A 1062 12.87 5.98 31.06
CA LYS A 1062 12.24 4.77 31.60
C LYS A 1062 11.05 5.02 32.53
N THR A 1063 10.96 6.23 33.08
CA THR A 1063 9.91 6.67 34.01
C THR A 1063 9.53 8.12 33.70
N GLY A 1064 8.31 8.52 34.06
CA GLY A 1064 7.92 9.94 34.00
C GLY A 1064 8.77 10.78 34.94
N ASP A 1065 9.38 11.85 34.42
CA ASP A 1065 10.18 12.83 35.16
C ASP A 1065 9.93 14.23 34.57
N PRO A 1066 8.71 14.78 34.74
CA PRO A 1066 8.23 15.91 33.94
C PRO A 1066 8.97 17.21 34.24
N LEU A 1067 9.44 17.88 33.18
CA LEU A 1067 10.22 19.12 33.29
C LEU A 1067 9.36 20.33 33.73
N LEU A 1068 8.17 20.50 33.17
CA LEU A 1068 7.35 21.70 33.39
C LEU A 1068 6.97 21.94 34.87
N PRO A 1069 6.58 20.91 35.66
CA PRO A 1069 6.42 21.05 37.11
C PRO A 1069 7.69 21.51 37.84
N LYS A 1070 8.88 21.05 37.43
CA LYS A 1070 10.17 21.45 38.04
C LYS A 1070 10.53 22.93 37.82
N ILE A 1071 9.84 23.61 36.89
CA ILE A 1071 9.97 25.06 36.63
C ILE A 1071 8.70 25.85 36.98
N GLY A 1072 7.84 25.30 37.86
CA GLY A 1072 6.67 26.01 38.39
C GLY A 1072 5.44 26.02 37.48
N ILE A 1073 5.38 25.14 36.47
CA ILE A 1073 4.26 25.02 35.52
C ILE A 1073 3.71 23.58 35.57
N PRO A 1074 2.88 23.24 36.57
CA PRO A 1074 2.30 21.92 36.67
C PRO A 1074 1.21 21.71 35.61
N MET A 1075 1.32 20.65 34.82
CA MET A 1075 0.22 20.16 33.97
C MET A 1075 -0.55 19.06 34.69
N THR A 1076 -1.86 18.98 34.47
CA THR A 1076 -2.70 17.91 35.04
C THR A 1076 -2.90 16.76 34.04
N CYS A 1077 -2.96 15.53 34.55
CA CYS A 1077 -3.56 14.43 33.80
C CYS A 1077 -5.07 14.51 34.02
N ALA A 1078 -5.77 15.27 33.16
CA ALA A 1078 -7.21 15.54 33.34
C ALA A 1078 -8.05 14.28 33.13
N PHE A 1079 -7.77 13.54 32.05
CA PHE A 1079 -8.35 12.23 31.75
C PHE A 1079 -7.57 11.51 30.63
N GLU A 1080 -7.78 10.19 30.49
CA GLU A 1080 -7.30 9.39 29.37
C GLU A 1080 -8.32 9.28 28.22
N ARG A 1081 -9.61 9.45 28.52
CA ARG A 1081 -10.74 9.53 27.57
C ARG A 1081 -11.74 10.58 28.09
N PRO A 1082 -12.41 11.35 27.22
CA PRO A 1082 -13.34 12.38 27.64
C PRO A 1082 -14.52 11.77 28.43
N PRO A 1083 -14.93 12.34 29.58
CA PRO A 1083 -16.02 11.82 30.40
C PRO A 1083 -17.42 12.09 29.83
N GLY A 1084 -17.51 12.88 28.76
CA GLY A 1084 -18.72 13.25 28.04
C GLY A 1084 -18.38 14.29 26.95
N PRO A 1085 -19.39 14.87 26.29
CA PRO A 1085 -19.19 16.06 25.45
C PRO A 1085 -18.56 17.19 26.27
N LEU A 1086 -17.54 17.83 25.72
CA LEU A 1086 -16.84 18.97 26.33
C LEU A 1086 -16.73 20.10 25.31
N GLU A 1087 -16.63 21.33 25.82
CA GLU A 1087 -16.40 22.54 25.03
C GLU A 1087 -15.16 23.28 25.54
N MET A 1088 -14.58 24.10 24.67
CA MET A 1088 -13.37 24.89 24.93
C MET A 1088 -13.65 26.35 24.63
N THR A 1089 -13.46 27.21 25.64
CA THR A 1089 -13.77 28.63 25.56
C THR A 1089 -12.54 29.44 25.14
N PHE A 1090 -12.65 30.22 24.07
CA PHE A 1090 -11.60 31.06 23.54
C PHE A 1090 -11.60 32.46 24.18
N ASN A 1091 -10.45 32.86 24.72
CA ASN A 1091 -10.29 34.21 25.27
C ASN A 1091 -10.07 35.23 24.16
N ARG A 1092 -11.04 36.11 23.91
CA ARG A 1092 -10.91 37.22 22.95
C ARG A 1092 -9.98 38.36 23.41
N ASN A 1093 -9.65 38.46 24.70
CA ASN A 1093 -8.92 39.59 25.25
C ASN A 1093 -7.39 39.46 25.15
N GLN A 1094 -6.87 38.25 24.93
CA GLN A 1094 -5.46 38.03 24.64
C GLN A 1094 -5.10 38.45 23.20
N LYS A 1095 -3.79 38.61 22.93
CA LYS A 1095 -3.29 39.27 21.71
C LYS A 1095 -2.45 38.36 20.80
N ILE A 1096 -2.35 37.08 21.15
CA ILE A 1096 -1.42 36.10 20.57
C ILE A 1096 -2.09 35.31 19.45
N ILE A 1097 -3.24 34.69 19.73
CA ILE A 1097 -4.04 33.94 18.74
C ILE A 1097 -5.30 34.74 18.38
N LYS A 1098 -5.71 34.68 17.12
CA LYS A 1098 -6.88 35.39 16.56
C LYS A 1098 -7.61 34.48 15.57
N GLY A 1099 -8.87 34.79 15.29
CA GLY A 1099 -9.67 34.08 14.28
C GLY A 1099 -10.21 32.71 14.72
N LEU A 1100 -10.18 32.39 16.01
CA LEU A 1100 -10.88 31.23 16.57
C LEU A 1100 -12.34 31.57 16.96
N PRO A 1101 -13.28 30.61 16.88
CA PRO A 1101 -14.62 30.75 17.47
C PRO A 1101 -14.56 30.92 19.00
N ASP A 1102 -15.62 31.48 19.59
CA ASP A 1102 -15.70 31.73 21.04
C ASP A 1102 -15.78 30.44 21.86
N VAL A 1103 -16.44 29.45 21.28
CA VAL A 1103 -16.62 28.11 21.82
C VAL A 1103 -16.25 27.14 20.71
N ILE A 1104 -15.37 26.19 21.03
CA ILE A 1104 -14.91 25.14 20.12
C ILE A 1104 -15.27 23.79 20.75
N PRO A 1105 -15.93 22.85 20.03
CA PRO A 1105 -16.19 21.52 20.56
C PRO A 1105 -14.88 20.79 20.82
N PHE A 1106 -14.84 19.97 21.88
CA PHE A 1106 -13.67 19.16 22.19
C PHE A 1106 -13.38 18.13 21.08
N PRO A 1107 -12.11 17.86 20.71
CA PRO A 1107 -11.79 16.99 19.58
C PRO A 1107 -12.35 15.56 19.70
N GLU A 1108 -13.13 15.14 18.70
CA GLU A 1108 -13.58 13.75 18.53
C GLU A 1108 -12.53 12.86 17.84
N THR A 1109 -11.43 13.43 17.35
CA THR A 1109 -10.38 12.72 16.59
C THR A 1109 -8.97 13.10 17.04
N GLY A 1110 -8.02 12.19 16.83
CA GLY A 1110 -6.65 12.30 17.34
C GLY A 1110 -6.52 11.75 18.77
N ASP A 1111 -5.43 12.11 19.45
CA ASP A 1111 -5.20 11.71 20.83
C ASP A 1111 -6.09 12.53 21.79
N GLN A 1112 -7.10 11.90 22.39
CA GLN A 1112 -8.05 12.61 23.26
C GLN A 1112 -7.55 12.81 24.70
N ARG A 1113 -6.31 12.40 25.02
CA ARG A 1113 -5.74 12.55 26.37
C ARG A 1113 -5.45 14.02 26.66
N LEU A 1114 -6.32 14.66 27.44
CA LEU A 1114 -6.16 16.07 27.79
C LEU A 1114 -5.05 16.26 28.83
N ARG A 1115 -4.14 17.20 28.55
CA ARG A 1115 -3.06 17.66 29.44
C ARG A 1115 -3.11 19.19 29.52
N PRO A 1116 -3.98 19.76 30.34
CA PRO A 1116 -4.15 21.20 30.45
C PRO A 1116 -3.17 21.79 31.47
N ILE A 1117 -2.94 23.09 31.36
CA ILE A 1117 -2.27 23.88 32.41
C ILE A 1117 -3.35 24.60 33.22
N PRO A 1118 -3.63 24.20 34.47
CA PRO A 1118 -4.48 24.97 35.38
C PRO A 1118 -3.79 26.29 35.80
N PRO A 1119 -4.32 27.47 35.42
CA PRO A 1119 -3.67 28.75 35.69
C PRO A 1119 -3.45 29.03 37.17
N GLU A 1120 -4.33 28.52 38.04
CA GLU A 1120 -4.30 28.71 39.49
C GLU A 1120 -3.21 27.89 40.20
N ARG A 1121 -2.53 26.98 39.50
CA ARG A 1121 -1.43 26.16 40.04
C ARG A 1121 -0.06 26.53 39.48
N VAL A 1122 0.00 27.42 38.49
CA VAL A 1122 1.27 28.00 38.03
C VAL A 1122 1.87 28.86 39.14
N THR A 1123 3.20 28.88 39.25
CA THR A 1123 3.91 29.66 40.29
C THR A 1123 3.46 31.13 40.30
N GLY A 1124 3.29 31.69 41.50
CA GLY A 1124 2.93 33.10 41.68
C GLY A 1124 4.01 34.09 41.18
N GLU A 1125 5.19 33.59 40.84
CA GLU A 1125 6.26 34.35 40.15
C GLU A 1125 5.95 34.59 38.66
N ALA A 1126 4.95 33.91 38.08
CA ALA A 1126 4.59 33.98 36.67
C ALA A 1126 3.16 34.47 36.45
N GLN A 1127 2.96 35.19 35.34
CA GLN A 1127 1.65 35.62 34.86
C GLN A 1127 1.18 34.69 33.75
N VAL A 1128 0.02 34.06 33.94
CA VAL A 1128 -0.66 33.24 32.92
C VAL A 1128 -1.64 34.10 32.13
N THR A 1129 -1.63 33.95 30.81
CA THR A 1129 -2.63 34.45 29.87
C THR A 1129 -3.29 33.24 29.20
N SER A 1130 -4.46 32.87 29.68
CA SER A 1130 -5.30 31.83 29.08
C SER A 1130 -5.74 32.23 27.67
N ILE A 1131 -5.58 31.33 26.71
CA ILE A 1131 -5.94 31.54 25.30
C ILE A 1131 -7.14 30.67 24.92
N LEU A 1132 -7.10 29.38 25.26
CA LEU A 1132 -8.19 28.42 25.06
C LEU A 1132 -8.29 27.49 26.27
N THR A 1133 -9.43 27.52 26.95
CA THR A 1133 -9.64 26.85 28.23
C THR A 1133 -10.70 25.77 28.11
N VAL A 1134 -10.41 24.54 28.57
CA VAL A 1134 -11.41 23.48 28.72
C VAL A 1134 -12.07 23.66 30.08
N GLU A 1135 -13.39 23.82 30.10
CA GLU A 1135 -14.13 24.13 31.32
C GLU A 1135 -13.86 23.10 32.43
N ASN A 1136 -13.62 23.57 33.66
CA ASN A 1136 -13.29 22.76 34.84
C ASN A 1136 -11.96 21.96 34.79
N TYR A 1137 -11.22 21.95 33.68
CA TYR A 1137 -9.97 21.20 33.54
C TYR A 1137 -8.71 22.08 33.40
N GLY A 1138 -8.81 23.25 32.77
CA GLY A 1138 -7.71 24.22 32.61
C GLY A 1138 -7.37 24.53 31.15
N ASP A 1139 -6.23 25.18 30.91
CA ASP A 1139 -5.88 25.70 29.59
C ASP A 1139 -5.29 24.63 28.66
N ALA A 1140 -5.92 24.45 27.49
CA ALA A 1140 -5.36 23.71 26.36
C ALA A 1140 -4.42 24.58 25.50
N ILE A 1141 -4.55 25.91 25.58
CA ILE A 1141 -3.58 26.87 25.06
C ILE A 1141 -3.41 28.01 26.08
N CYS A 1142 -2.17 28.29 26.47
CA CYS A 1142 -1.84 29.45 27.32
C CYS A 1142 -0.44 30.01 27.05
N TYR A 1143 -0.25 31.27 27.43
CA TYR A 1143 1.03 31.96 27.43
C TYR A 1143 1.41 32.35 28.85
N ILE A 1144 2.65 32.06 29.25
CA ILE A 1144 3.16 32.22 30.61
C ILE A 1144 4.39 33.12 30.54
N GLU A 1145 4.46 34.13 31.39
CA GLU A 1145 5.61 35.04 31.49
C GLU A 1145 6.06 35.17 32.94
N PHE A 1146 7.30 34.77 33.24
CA PHE A 1146 7.88 34.87 34.57
C PHE A 1146 8.20 36.34 34.89
N LYS A 1147 7.50 36.91 35.87
CA LYS A 1147 7.63 38.32 36.30
C LYS A 1147 8.62 38.49 37.45
N ASP A 1148 8.85 37.43 38.23
CA ASP A 1148 9.83 37.39 39.30
C ASP A 1148 10.56 36.04 39.37
N GLY A 1149 11.33 35.81 40.44
CA GLY A 1149 12.03 34.53 40.69
C GLY A 1149 13.26 34.29 39.81
N GLU A 1150 13.78 33.07 39.85
CA GLU A 1150 15.00 32.67 39.13
C GLU A 1150 14.82 32.70 37.60
N LEU A 1151 13.59 32.57 37.10
CA LEU A 1151 13.27 32.51 35.66
C LEU A 1151 12.78 33.84 35.08
N LYS A 1152 12.88 34.93 35.85
CA LYS A 1152 12.37 36.27 35.52
C LYS A 1152 12.72 36.73 34.09
N GLY A 1153 11.70 37.16 33.36
CA GLY A 1153 11.76 37.57 31.95
C GLY A 1153 11.56 36.43 30.95
N GLY A 1154 11.69 35.17 31.39
CA GLY A 1154 11.42 33.98 30.59
C GLY A 1154 9.95 33.84 30.24
N LYS A 1155 9.68 33.19 29.10
CA LYS A 1155 8.32 33.04 28.55
C LYS A 1155 8.10 31.64 28.02
N ILE A 1156 6.89 31.10 28.19
CA ILE A 1156 6.46 29.84 27.57
C ILE A 1156 5.13 30.04 26.85
N LEU A 1157 5.02 29.52 25.64
CA LEU A 1157 3.75 29.39 24.90
C LEU A 1157 3.45 27.90 24.75
N TYR A 1158 2.36 27.44 25.36
CA TYR A 1158 1.91 26.04 25.31
C TYR A 1158 0.70 25.89 24.40
N VAL A 1159 0.72 24.87 23.55
CA VAL A 1159 -0.42 24.39 22.76
C VAL A 1159 -0.52 22.88 22.93
N TRP A 1160 -1.69 22.38 23.34
CA TRP A 1160 -1.98 20.95 23.39
C TRP A 1160 -1.93 20.33 21.98
N SER A 1161 -1.16 19.25 21.82
CA SER A 1161 -0.83 18.64 20.51
C SER A 1161 -2.04 18.34 19.64
N THR A 1162 -3.12 17.83 20.24
CA THR A 1162 -4.33 17.40 19.54
C THR A 1162 -5.00 18.54 18.78
N LEU A 1163 -4.86 19.79 19.24
CA LEU A 1163 -5.40 20.97 18.54
C LEU A 1163 -4.66 21.25 17.22
N LEU A 1164 -3.39 20.86 17.12
CA LEU A 1164 -2.56 21.05 15.92
C LEU A 1164 -3.00 20.16 14.75
N THR A 1165 -3.77 19.10 15.02
CA THR A 1165 -4.28 18.14 14.01
C THR A 1165 -5.76 18.34 13.68
N GLN A 1166 -6.45 19.31 14.30
CA GLN A 1166 -7.86 19.61 13.97
C GLN A 1166 -7.99 20.69 12.88
N GLU A 1167 -9.21 20.95 12.44
CA GLU A 1167 -9.59 22.01 11.49
C GLU A 1167 -8.95 23.38 11.83
N TYR A 1168 -8.93 23.76 13.10
CA TYR A 1168 -8.36 25.04 13.57
C TYR A 1168 -6.83 25.04 13.71
N GLY A 1169 -6.16 23.90 13.53
CA GLY A 1169 -4.73 23.72 13.76
C GLY A 1169 -3.85 24.65 12.91
N GLN A 1170 -4.21 24.84 11.64
CA GLN A 1170 -3.50 25.78 10.75
C GLN A 1170 -3.67 27.24 11.19
N THR A 1171 -4.85 27.63 11.69
CA THR A 1171 -5.10 28.98 12.24
C THR A 1171 -4.29 29.23 13.50
N ILE A 1172 -4.23 28.24 14.41
CA ILE A 1172 -3.39 28.28 15.61
C ILE A 1172 -1.92 28.44 15.21
N LEU A 1173 -1.40 27.60 14.30
CA LEU A 1173 -0.02 27.66 13.84
C LEU A 1173 0.31 29.00 13.15
N ASN A 1174 -0.57 29.51 12.30
CA ASN A 1174 -0.41 30.82 11.65
C ASN A 1174 -0.19 31.94 12.68
N GLU A 1175 -1.03 32.04 13.70
CA GLU A 1175 -0.92 33.12 14.69
C GLU A 1175 0.23 32.91 15.68
N VAL A 1176 0.52 31.67 16.10
CA VAL A 1176 1.71 31.34 16.92
C VAL A 1176 3.00 31.76 16.20
N PHE A 1177 3.12 31.49 14.91
CA PHE A 1177 4.33 31.85 14.15
C PHE A 1177 4.41 33.34 13.83
N LYS A 1178 3.28 34.06 13.66
CA LYS A 1178 3.25 35.54 13.64
C LYS A 1178 3.68 36.14 14.97
N PHE A 1179 3.26 35.56 16.09
CA PHE A 1179 3.68 35.98 17.43
C PHE A 1179 5.18 35.73 17.67
N VAL A 1180 5.71 34.60 17.20
CA VAL A 1180 7.17 34.36 17.18
C VAL A 1180 7.89 35.38 16.30
N ALA A 1181 7.36 35.71 15.12
CA ALA A 1181 7.94 36.71 14.24
C ALA A 1181 7.96 38.12 14.85
N SER A 1182 6.99 38.47 15.71
CA SER A 1182 6.99 39.75 16.41
C SER A 1182 8.01 39.87 17.54
N GLN A 1183 8.60 38.75 18.01
CA GLN A 1183 9.70 38.79 19.00
C GLN A 1183 11.05 39.25 18.40
N PHE A 1184 11.11 39.42 17.08
CA PHE A 1184 12.31 39.88 16.35
C PHE A 1184 12.17 41.30 15.79
N LYS A 1185 11.13 42.04 16.21
CA LYS A 1185 10.88 43.45 15.86
C LYS A 1185 11.24 44.35 17.04
#